data_AF-A0A4R7VGJ1-F1
#
_entry.id   AF-A0A4R7VGJ1-F1
#
_cell.length_a   1.000
_cell.length_b   1.000
_cell.length_c   1.000
_cell.angle_alpha   90.00
_cell.angle_beta   90.00
_cell.angle_gamma   90.00
#
_symmetry.space_group_name_H-M   'P 1'
#
loop_
_entity.id
_entity.type
_entity.pdbx_description
1 polymer ?
#
loop_
_entity_poly.entity_id
_entity_poly.type
_entity_poly.pdbx_seq_one_letter_code
_entity_poly.pdbx_strand_id
1 'polypeptide(L)'
;MRLKLLTNLNTLLLVAVCLALGATLWWSQKALERPYLLMERYLGLSQQLQNEVARNVEDYLASGDALRLSSASQAIDGLQKELAELPPALADTLHPSLSGLAEFSKTDLLAAGKLAGDPQALLLQAERELSASLDQLSTYANGNPAYLTPLLTASQHLGKLSLARDKLVSSGRSELAVDVEREVTSIRSQAQALDALPLLGVVANNESGSDDFAAMMGIENSEKTVAEDAGVGLKRELNSLLARYPAELARTRDQIQKRADLSAATHQKIAAVQQAIAGLEPVVRAQHGQIQGEVRLMQGVMIGLILLIALLIDTLQRRLARTLTNLAPALSTWAEGDFSRDIHLGKTNRELRDIEASLNRLRAYLVDLVGTIRGNAEQVAGSSRTLAELSNDLHSGAEHQAGDTALIRDSLGELEATIQQVADDAQQAADASRHAGLAVEHGQTVIGQSLTGLHALVGEVQGNAQMIEHLAEESATIGGVLTVIRSIADQTNLLALNAAIEAARAGEMGRGFAVVAEEVRSLAQRTAGATAEIQTLIAGLQTAARQSVEGMRAQVEHAEATANQAQAADGALDKIVGAIQTISDTAIRIADVTAQQSGAVSEIRDHSERIHQLGGDNLVRIGRGREQGENLLALGGQLHTAVQAFRV
;
A
#
# COMPACT_ATOMS: atom_id res chain seq x y z
N MET A 1 20.21 -0.20 -1.53
CA MET A 1 21.10 0.94 -1.88
C MET A 1 21.63 0.93 -3.33
N ARG A 2 21.52 -0.17 -4.11
CA ARG A 2 22.10 -0.25 -5.48
C ARG A 2 21.16 -0.01 -6.67
N LEU A 3 19.83 0.00 -6.48
CA LEU A 3 18.89 0.37 -7.57
C LEU A 3 18.99 1.86 -7.92
N LYS A 4 19.20 2.72 -6.92
CA LYS A 4 19.44 4.17 -7.08
C LYS A 4 20.75 4.46 -7.83
N LEU A 5 21.76 3.60 -7.66
CA LEU A 5 23.01 3.67 -8.42
C LEU A 5 22.79 3.34 -9.90
N LEU A 6 21.91 2.37 -10.20
CA LEU A 6 21.56 2.00 -11.57
C LEU A 6 20.76 3.09 -12.30
N THR A 7 19.78 3.71 -11.64
CA THR A 7 19.05 4.84 -12.21
C THR A 7 19.92 6.09 -12.34
N ASN A 8 20.81 6.35 -11.37
CA ASN A 8 21.77 7.46 -11.46
C ASN A 8 22.80 7.24 -12.59
N LEU A 9 23.26 6.00 -12.81
CA LEU A 9 24.15 5.67 -13.92
C LEU A 9 23.46 5.87 -15.27
N ASN A 10 22.20 5.42 -15.40
CA ASN A 10 21.42 5.57 -16.62
C ASN A 10 21.14 7.04 -16.97
N THR A 11 20.79 7.84 -15.97
CA THR A 11 20.54 9.28 -16.16
C THR A 11 21.83 10.02 -16.53
N LEU A 12 22.97 9.68 -15.93
CA LEU A 12 24.26 10.28 -16.25
C LEU A 12 24.73 9.95 -17.68
N LEU A 13 24.52 8.71 -18.14
CA LEU A 13 24.77 8.29 -19.53
C LEU A 13 23.92 9.06 -20.54
N LEU A 14 22.64 9.28 -20.24
CA LEU A 14 21.71 9.98 -21.13
C LEU A 14 22.07 11.47 -21.26
N VAL A 15 22.45 12.11 -20.16
CA VAL A 15 22.90 13.52 -20.16
C VAL A 15 24.20 13.71 -20.94
N ALA A 16 25.17 12.79 -20.80
CA ALA A 16 26.42 12.83 -21.54
C ALA A 16 26.21 12.73 -23.07
N VAL A 17 25.28 11.87 -23.51
CA VAL A 17 24.90 11.73 -24.92
C VAL A 17 24.27 13.02 -25.46
N CYS A 18 23.38 13.67 -24.72
CA CYS A 18 22.75 14.92 -25.15
C CYS A 18 23.76 16.07 -25.33
N LEU A 19 24.73 16.21 -24.41
CA LEU A 19 25.75 17.25 -24.51
C LEU A 19 26.69 17.04 -25.73
N ALA A 20 27.08 15.80 -26.00
CA ALA A 20 27.92 15.46 -27.15
C ALA A 20 27.20 15.72 -28.49
N LEU A 21 25.88 15.48 -28.55
CA LEU A 21 25.08 15.73 -29.74
C LEU A 21 24.93 17.23 -30.05
N GLY A 22 24.81 18.08 -29.02
CA GLY A 22 24.76 19.53 -29.19
C GLY A 22 26.05 20.13 -29.74
N ALA A 23 27.21 19.69 -29.24
CA ALA A 23 28.51 20.19 -29.66
C ALA A 23 28.83 19.85 -31.13
N THR A 24 28.46 18.64 -31.58
CA THR A 24 28.70 18.15 -32.94
C THR A 24 27.83 18.84 -33.99
N LEU A 25 26.58 19.17 -33.67
CA LEU A 25 25.70 19.94 -34.57
C LEU A 25 26.17 21.38 -34.77
N TRP A 26 26.62 22.05 -33.71
CA TRP A 26 27.11 23.43 -33.79
C TRP A 26 28.37 23.57 -34.65
N TRP A 27 29.32 22.64 -34.53
CA TRP A 27 30.54 22.63 -35.34
C TRP A 27 30.26 22.37 -36.83
N SER A 28 29.36 21.42 -37.12
CA SER A 28 28.94 21.07 -38.49
C SER A 28 28.38 22.27 -39.26
N GLN A 29 27.52 23.07 -38.62
CA GLN A 29 26.90 24.24 -39.26
C GLN A 29 27.95 25.30 -39.65
N LYS A 30 28.94 25.54 -38.79
CA LYS A 30 29.98 26.55 -39.02
C LYS A 30 31.00 26.15 -40.10
N ALA A 31 31.22 24.85 -40.30
CA ALA A 31 32.14 24.34 -41.32
C ALA A 31 31.62 24.53 -42.76
N LEU A 32 30.30 24.55 -42.96
CA LEU A 32 29.66 24.57 -44.28
C LEU A 32 29.52 25.96 -44.94
N GLU A 33 29.67 27.07 -44.19
CA GLU A 33 29.50 28.43 -44.72
C GLU A 33 30.66 28.93 -45.61
N ARG A 34 31.91 28.60 -45.25
CA ARG A 34 33.11 29.09 -45.95
C ARG A 34 33.22 28.72 -47.44
N PRO A 35 32.94 27.48 -47.87
CA PRO A 35 33.11 27.11 -49.28
C PRO A 35 31.99 27.64 -50.19
N TYR A 36 30.87 28.12 -49.65
CA TYR A 36 29.80 28.75 -50.45
C TYR A 36 30.19 30.16 -50.91
N LEU A 37 30.74 30.99 -50.02
CA LEU A 37 31.16 32.36 -50.32
C LEU A 37 32.28 32.46 -51.37
N LEU A 38 33.15 31.44 -51.45
CA LEU A 38 34.23 31.38 -52.45
C LEU A 38 33.73 31.13 -53.87
N MET A 39 32.65 30.35 -54.05
CA MET A 39 32.08 30.07 -55.36
C MET A 39 31.36 31.29 -55.96
N GLU A 40 30.66 32.07 -55.11
CA GLU A 40 29.95 33.27 -55.54
C GLU A 40 30.92 34.34 -56.09
N ARG A 41 32.05 34.56 -55.41
CA ARG A 41 33.09 35.51 -55.86
C ARG A 41 33.76 35.11 -57.19
N TYR A 42 33.97 33.81 -57.41
CA TYR A 42 34.53 33.30 -58.67
C TYR A 42 33.63 33.63 -59.88
N LEU A 43 32.32 33.43 -59.73
CA LEU A 43 31.35 33.68 -60.81
C LEU A 43 31.29 35.17 -61.19
N GLY A 44 31.42 36.08 -60.22
CA GLY A 44 31.45 37.52 -60.46
C GLY A 44 32.62 37.99 -61.33
N LEU A 45 33.85 37.57 -60.99
CA LEU A 45 35.07 37.94 -61.71
C LEU A 45 35.05 37.50 -63.19
N SER A 46 34.54 36.30 -63.46
CA SER A 46 34.43 35.77 -64.83
C SER A 46 33.48 36.61 -65.69
N GLN A 47 32.32 36.98 -65.12
CA GLN A 47 31.30 37.73 -65.83
C GLN A 47 31.74 39.16 -66.15
N GLN A 48 32.50 39.79 -65.25
CA GLN A 48 33.01 41.15 -65.44
C GLN A 48 34.09 41.22 -66.54
N LEU A 49 35.02 40.26 -66.58
CA LEU A 49 36.04 40.20 -67.65
C LEU A 49 35.41 40.10 -69.04
N GLN A 50 34.37 39.26 -69.19
CA GLN A 50 33.77 38.99 -70.49
C GLN A 50 32.92 40.16 -71.00
N ASN A 51 32.13 40.79 -70.13
CA ASN A 51 31.17 41.82 -70.55
C ASN A 51 31.73 43.24 -70.50
N GLU A 52 32.64 43.55 -69.57
CA GLU A 52 33.12 44.92 -69.37
C GLU A 52 34.50 45.16 -69.99
N VAL A 53 35.39 44.16 -69.99
CA VAL A 53 36.75 44.31 -70.53
C VAL A 53 36.81 43.89 -71.99
N ALA A 54 36.55 42.61 -72.30
CA ALA A 54 36.75 42.07 -73.65
C ALA A 54 35.94 42.83 -74.72
N ARG A 55 34.66 43.08 -74.44
CA ARG A 55 33.75 43.76 -75.38
C ARG A 55 34.14 45.22 -75.65
N ASN A 56 34.50 45.98 -74.61
CA ASN A 56 34.90 47.39 -74.80
C ASN A 56 36.25 47.52 -75.54
N VAL A 57 37.14 46.55 -75.38
CA VAL A 57 38.41 46.52 -76.13
C VAL A 57 38.19 46.19 -77.61
N GLU A 58 37.31 45.23 -77.93
CA GLU A 58 36.94 44.91 -79.32
C GLU A 58 36.26 46.09 -80.03
N ASP A 59 35.29 46.73 -79.38
CA ASP A 59 34.60 47.91 -79.91
C ASP A 59 35.59 49.08 -80.16
N TYR A 60 36.61 49.22 -79.31
CA TYR A 60 37.66 50.23 -79.47
C TYR A 60 38.58 49.95 -80.67
N LEU A 61 38.99 48.70 -80.89
CA LEU A 61 39.82 48.33 -82.05
C LEU A 61 39.12 48.56 -83.40
N ALA A 62 37.78 48.44 -83.42
CA ALA A 62 36.99 48.67 -84.63
C ALA A 62 36.80 50.17 -84.94
N SER A 63 36.57 50.99 -83.90
CA SER A 63 36.10 52.37 -84.05
C SER A 63 37.15 53.46 -83.77
N GLY A 64 38.17 53.17 -82.95
CA GLY A 64 39.11 54.15 -82.44
C GLY A 64 38.52 55.13 -81.40
N ASP A 65 37.31 54.88 -80.88
CA ASP A 65 36.61 55.77 -79.94
C ASP A 65 37.26 55.82 -78.55
N ALA A 66 37.80 56.99 -78.18
CA ALA A 66 38.49 57.20 -76.91
C ALA A 66 37.62 56.88 -75.66
N LEU A 67 36.28 56.98 -75.75
CA LEU A 67 35.38 56.68 -74.63
C LEU A 67 35.37 55.18 -74.29
N ARG A 68 35.51 54.32 -75.30
CA ARG A 68 35.57 52.86 -75.14
C ARG A 68 36.86 52.40 -74.48
N LEU A 69 37.98 53.05 -74.82
CA LEU A 69 39.28 52.80 -74.17
C LEU A 69 39.24 53.16 -72.67
N SER A 70 38.59 54.27 -72.31
CA SER A 70 38.44 54.67 -70.90
C SER A 70 37.62 53.64 -70.11
N SER A 71 36.49 53.18 -70.66
CA SER A 71 35.65 52.16 -70.01
C SER A 71 36.37 50.82 -69.86
N ALA A 72 37.12 50.37 -70.87
CA ALA A 72 37.93 49.17 -70.80
C ALA A 72 39.01 49.27 -69.72
N SER A 73 39.71 50.40 -69.64
CA SER A 73 40.77 50.62 -68.64
C SER A 73 40.21 50.65 -67.21
N GLN A 74 39.05 51.29 -67.00
CA GLN A 74 38.38 51.34 -65.70
C GLN A 74 37.89 49.95 -65.24
N ALA A 75 37.39 49.13 -66.16
CA ALA A 75 36.98 47.76 -65.88
C ALA A 75 38.18 46.86 -65.51
N ILE A 76 39.33 47.06 -66.17
CA ILE A 76 40.59 46.35 -65.84
C ILE A 76 41.08 46.75 -64.43
N ASP A 77 41.03 48.04 -64.06
CA ASP A 77 41.38 48.50 -62.71
C ASP A 77 40.41 47.97 -61.64
N GLY A 78 39.12 47.81 -61.98
CA GLY A 78 38.12 47.19 -61.11
C GLY A 78 38.47 45.74 -60.78
N LEU A 79 38.76 44.94 -61.81
CA LEU A 79 39.19 43.54 -61.65
C LEU A 79 40.48 43.41 -60.81
N GLN A 80 41.40 44.37 -60.89
CA GLN A 80 42.62 44.37 -60.07
C GLN A 80 42.34 44.56 -58.57
N LYS A 81 41.31 45.35 -58.22
CA LYS A 81 40.91 45.55 -56.82
C LYS A 81 40.21 44.33 -56.24
N GLU A 82 39.32 43.71 -57.00
CA GLU A 82 38.61 42.49 -56.57
C GLU A 82 39.56 41.30 -56.40
N LEU A 83 40.66 41.25 -57.18
CA LEU A 83 41.71 40.25 -57.02
C LEU A 83 42.39 40.30 -55.63
N ALA A 84 42.46 41.47 -54.99
CA ALA A 84 43.06 41.63 -53.66
C ALA A 84 42.22 41.01 -52.52
N GLU A 85 40.94 40.73 -52.76
CA GLU A 85 40.03 40.13 -51.77
C GLU A 85 39.96 38.60 -51.85
N LEU A 86 40.65 37.99 -52.83
CA LEU A 86 40.75 36.54 -52.97
C LEU A 86 41.85 35.96 -52.05
N PRO A 87 41.71 34.69 -51.62
CA PRO A 87 42.79 33.97 -50.95
C PRO A 87 44.09 34.01 -51.78
N PRO A 88 45.26 34.17 -51.15
CA PRO A 88 46.53 34.44 -51.86
C PRO A 88 46.88 33.38 -52.91
N ALA A 89 46.58 32.10 -52.64
CA ALA A 89 46.80 31.00 -53.58
C ALA A 89 46.01 31.11 -54.90
N LEU A 90 44.84 31.78 -54.87
CA LEU A 90 44.00 32.03 -56.04
C LEU A 90 44.33 33.37 -56.69
N ALA A 91 44.80 34.35 -55.92
CA ALA A 91 45.23 35.65 -56.45
C ALA A 91 46.53 35.55 -57.27
N ASP A 92 47.50 34.74 -56.81
CA ASP A 92 48.82 34.59 -57.44
C ASP A 92 48.76 34.03 -58.87
N THR A 93 47.73 33.23 -59.18
CA THR A 93 47.55 32.63 -60.52
C THR A 93 46.97 33.60 -61.56
N LEU A 94 46.26 34.64 -61.13
CA LEU A 94 45.60 35.61 -62.00
C LEU A 94 46.37 36.94 -62.14
N HIS A 95 47.15 37.28 -61.12
CA HIS A 95 47.94 38.51 -61.07
C HIS A 95 48.84 38.77 -62.29
N PRO A 96 49.64 37.79 -62.81
CA PRO A 96 50.54 38.06 -63.94
C PRO A 96 49.80 38.34 -65.26
N SER A 97 48.68 37.65 -65.51
CA SER A 97 47.91 37.86 -66.74
C SER A 97 47.15 39.18 -66.71
N LEU A 98 46.56 39.54 -65.56
CA LEU A 98 45.77 40.76 -65.40
C LEU A 98 46.64 42.03 -65.40
N SER A 99 47.82 41.97 -64.77
CA SER A 99 48.80 43.07 -64.82
C SER A 99 49.35 43.28 -66.24
N GLY A 100 49.65 42.19 -66.96
CA GLY A 100 50.08 42.27 -68.36
C GLY A 100 49.04 42.86 -69.31
N LEU A 101 47.74 42.63 -69.07
CA LEU A 101 46.67 43.27 -69.85
C LEU A 101 46.53 44.77 -69.51
N ALA A 102 46.67 45.13 -68.23
CA ALA A 102 46.57 46.52 -67.79
C ALA A 102 47.71 47.41 -68.32
N GLU A 103 48.94 46.87 -68.38
CA GLU A 103 50.09 47.58 -68.95
C GLU A 103 49.93 47.75 -70.47
N PHE A 104 49.55 46.68 -71.17
CA PHE A 104 49.31 46.71 -72.61
C PHE A 104 48.19 47.69 -73.02
N SER A 105 47.13 47.81 -72.20
CA SER A 105 46.04 48.77 -72.41
C SER A 105 46.51 50.24 -72.41
N LYS A 106 47.56 50.57 -71.64
CA LYS A 106 48.03 51.95 -71.46
C LYS A 106 48.93 52.45 -72.60
N THR A 107 49.67 51.55 -73.25
CA THR A 107 50.63 51.89 -74.32
C THR A 107 50.14 51.45 -75.69
N ASP A 108 50.07 50.13 -75.91
CA ASP A 108 49.94 49.55 -77.25
C ASP A 108 48.49 49.58 -77.75
N LEU A 109 47.52 49.42 -76.84
CA LEU A 109 46.10 49.53 -77.20
C LEU A 109 45.76 50.96 -77.66
N LEU A 110 46.30 51.98 -76.98
CA LEU A 110 46.15 53.39 -77.37
C LEU A 110 46.76 53.67 -78.75
N ALA A 111 47.90 53.03 -79.06
CA ALA A 111 48.50 53.12 -80.39
C ALA A 111 47.64 52.45 -81.48
N ALA A 112 47.00 51.32 -81.17
CA ALA A 112 46.12 50.60 -82.09
C ALA A 112 44.90 51.44 -82.50
N GLY A 113 44.26 52.16 -81.57
CA GLY A 113 43.11 53.02 -81.87
C GLY A 113 43.44 54.26 -82.70
N LYS A 114 44.66 54.83 -82.56
CA LYS A 114 45.12 55.93 -83.42
C LYS A 114 45.28 55.53 -84.89
N LEU A 115 45.52 54.25 -85.16
CA LEU A 115 45.67 53.68 -86.49
C LEU A 115 44.33 53.22 -87.10
N ALA A 116 43.20 53.49 -86.44
CA ALA A 116 41.87 53.07 -86.88
C ALA A 116 41.21 54.00 -87.93
N GLY A 117 41.80 55.15 -88.26
CA GLY A 117 41.33 56.06 -89.33
C GLY A 117 41.44 55.43 -90.74
N ASP A 118 40.74 56.01 -91.72
CA ASP A 118 40.65 55.47 -93.10
C ASP A 118 42.01 55.55 -93.85
N PRO A 119 42.76 54.44 -94.01
CA PRO A 119 44.14 54.46 -94.48
C PRO A 119 44.28 54.74 -95.99
N GLN A 120 43.16 54.75 -96.72
CA GLN A 120 43.10 54.97 -98.18
C GLN A 120 42.76 56.41 -98.58
N ALA A 121 42.45 57.29 -97.62
CA ALA A 121 42.00 58.65 -97.92
C ALA A 121 42.98 59.43 -98.81
N LEU A 122 44.29 59.29 -98.57
CA LEU A 122 45.34 59.94 -99.36
C LEU A 122 45.45 59.36 -100.78
N LEU A 123 45.28 58.04 -100.94
CA LEU A 123 45.31 57.38 -102.25
C LEU A 123 44.08 57.76 -103.09
N LEU A 124 42.89 57.76 -102.47
CA LEU A 124 41.65 58.20 -103.10
C LEU A 124 41.76 59.64 -103.61
N GLN A 125 42.39 60.53 -102.85
CA GLN A 125 42.61 61.90 -103.27
C GLN A 125 43.59 62.00 -104.46
N ALA A 126 44.71 61.28 -104.40
CA ALA A 126 45.69 61.26 -105.49
C ALA A 126 45.09 60.74 -106.81
N GLU A 127 44.20 59.73 -106.76
CA GLU A 127 43.50 59.23 -107.95
C GLU A 127 42.52 60.25 -108.54
N ARG A 128 41.81 61.02 -107.69
CA ARG A 128 40.91 62.09 -108.17
C ARG A 128 41.71 63.19 -108.87
N GLU A 129 42.86 63.58 -108.32
CA GLU A 129 43.76 64.57 -108.92
C GLU A 129 44.31 64.07 -110.27
N LEU A 130 44.70 62.80 -110.38
CA LEU A 130 45.12 62.17 -111.63
C LEU A 130 44.02 62.18 -112.69
N SER A 131 42.77 61.88 -112.29
CA SER A 131 41.62 61.92 -113.18
C SER A 131 41.39 63.32 -113.73
N ALA A 132 41.44 64.34 -112.86
CA ALA A 132 41.22 65.73 -113.25
C ALA A 132 42.30 66.22 -114.23
N SER A 133 43.57 65.87 -113.98
CA SER A 133 44.68 66.25 -114.85
C SER A 133 44.58 65.61 -116.26
N LEU A 134 44.17 64.34 -116.34
CA LEU A 134 43.92 63.68 -117.63
C LEU A 134 42.77 64.33 -118.41
N ASP A 135 41.73 64.80 -117.72
CA ASP A 135 40.57 65.44 -118.35
C ASP A 135 40.91 66.86 -118.86
N GLN A 136 41.74 67.59 -118.12
CA GLN A 136 42.30 68.87 -118.59
C GLN A 136 43.18 68.68 -119.83
N LEU A 137 44.01 67.65 -119.89
CA LEU A 137 44.80 67.31 -121.08
C LEU A 137 43.93 66.91 -122.27
N SER A 138 42.82 66.21 -122.04
CA SER A 138 41.82 65.89 -123.05
C SER A 138 41.17 67.14 -123.64
N THR A 139 40.83 68.09 -122.77
CA THR A 139 40.27 69.39 -123.19
C THR A 139 41.28 70.19 -124.01
N TYR A 140 42.54 70.22 -123.59
CA TYR A 140 43.63 70.85 -124.33
C TYR A 140 43.87 70.23 -125.71
N ALA A 141 43.75 68.90 -125.82
CA ALA A 141 43.91 68.21 -127.10
C ALA A 141 42.79 68.54 -128.12
N ASN A 142 41.63 69.01 -127.65
CA ASN A 142 40.45 69.43 -128.43
C ASN A 142 40.17 68.54 -129.66
N GLY A 143 40.15 67.22 -129.45
CA GLY A 143 39.85 66.23 -130.50
C GLY A 143 41.01 65.87 -131.43
N ASN A 144 42.24 66.30 -131.15
CA ASN A 144 43.40 65.94 -131.96
C ASN A 144 43.64 64.42 -131.93
N PRO A 145 43.59 63.71 -133.08
CA PRO A 145 43.66 62.26 -133.12
C PRO A 145 44.98 61.69 -132.57
N ALA A 146 46.07 62.47 -132.57
CA ALA A 146 47.35 62.03 -132.01
C ALA A 146 47.34 61.95 -130.47
N TYR A 147 46.57 62.80 -129.79
CA TYR A 147 46.47 62.85 -128.32
C TYR A 147 45.35 61.95 -127.77
N LEU A 148 44.37 61.59 -128.60
CA LEU A 148 43.14 60.90 -128.20
C LEU A 148 43.40 59.46 -127.71
N THR A 149 44.21 58.70 -128.44
CA THR A 149 44.51 57.29 -128.09
C THR A 149 45.27 57.19 -126.77
N PRO A 150 46.40 57.90 -126.55
CA PRO A 150 47.12 57.80 -125.29
C PRO A 150 46.30 58.27 -124.07
N LEU A 151 45.48 59.32 -124.21
CA LEU A 151 44.61 59.81 -123.13
C LEU A 151 43.51 58.82 -122.75
N LEU A 152 42.86 58.20 -123.75
CA LEU A 152 41.83 57.20 -123.51
C LEU A 152 42.42 55.97 -122.81
N THR A 153 43.59 55.50 -123.26
CA THR A 153 44.28 54.37 -122.63
C THR A 153 44.71 54.71 -121.20
N ALA A 154 45.23 55.92 -120.95
CA ALA A 154 45.57 56.38 -119.60
C ALA A 154 44.36 56.41 -118.66
N SER A 155 43.22 56.92 -119.13
CA SER A 155 41.97 56.96 -118.33
C SER A 155 41.41 55.57 -118.00
N GLN A 156 41.49 54.62 -118.95
CA GLN A 156 41.11 53.22 -118.68
C GLN A 156 41.98 52.57 -117.60
N HIS A 157 43.29 52.82 -117.61
CA HIS A 157 44.19 52.32 -116.56
C HIS A 157 43.93 52.98 -115.20
N LEU A 158 43.49 54.24 -115.17
CA LEU A 158 43.08 54.90 -113.92
C LEU A 158 41.84 54.24 -113.29
N GLY A 159 40.87 53.84 -114.11
CA GLY A 159 39.72 53.06 -113.63
C GLY A 159 40.12 51.70 -113.02
N LYS A 160 41.11 51.01 -113.63
CA LYS A 160 41.66 49.76 -113.11
C LYS A 160 42.46 49.96 -111.82
N LEU A 161 43.19 51.07 -111.72
CA LEU A 161 43.96 51.46 -110.53
C LEU A 161 43.06 51.57 -109.29
N SER A 162 41.93 52.27 -109.40
CA SER A 162 40.96 52.42 -108.30
C SER A 162 40.44 51.07 -107.80
N LEU A 163 40.12 50.14 -108.71
CA LEU A 163 39.66 48.80 -108.36
C LEU A 163 40.75 47.96 -107.67
N ALA A 164 42.00 48.09 -108.13
CA ALA A 164 43.14 47.42 -107.52
C ALA A 164 43.41 47.95 -106.10
N ARG A 165 43.30 49.27 -105.87
CA ARG A 165 43.41 49.87 -104.53
C ARG A 165 42.32 49.34 -103.60
N ASP A 166 41.07 49.30 -104.06
CA ASP A 166 39.94 48.83 -103.25
C ASP A 166 40.12 47.38 -102.78
N LYS A 167 40.67 46.52 -103.66
CA LYS A 167 41.05 45.13 -103.31
C LYS A 167 42.19 45.06 -102.30
N LEU A 168 43.20 45.92 -102.41
CA LEU A 168 44.31 45.99 -101.44
C LEU A 168 43.81 46.33 -100.03
N VAL A 169 42.94 47.36 -99.92
CA VAL A 169 42.46 47.87 -98.64
C VAL A 169 41.48 46.90 -97.99
N SER A 170 40.52 46.38 -98.75
CA SER A 170 39.49 45.46 -98.22
C SER A 170 40.05 44.10 -97.81
N SER A 171 41.04 43.57 -98.52
CA SER A 171 41.65 42.28 -98.17
C SER A 171 42.73 42.39 -97.09
N GLY A 172 43.28 43.58 -96.89
CA GLY A 172 44.43 43.82 -95.99
C GLY A 172 45.73 43.11 -96.43
N ARG A 173 45.77 42.52 -97.64
CA ARG A 173 46.91 41.73 -98.11
C ARG A 173 47.91 42.61 -98.84
N SER A 174 49.06 42.81 -98.21
CA SER A 174 50.12 43.68 -98.73
C SER A 174 50.66 43.28 -100.12
N GLU A 175 50.48 42.02 -100.53
CA GLU A 175 50.88 41.47 -101.83
C GLU A 175 50.09 42.08 -103.00
N LEU A 176 48.84 42.51 -102.78
CA LEU A 176 47.99 43.09 -103.81
C LEU A 176 48.43 44.52 -104.22
N ALA A 177 49.39 45.12 -103.51
CA ALA A 177 49.96 46.41 -103.88
C ALA A 177 50.67 46.37 -105.25
N VAL A 178 51.18 45.19 -105.64
CA VAL A 178 51.83 44.98 -106.94
C VAL A 178 50.86 45.22 -108.11
N ASP A 179 49.57 44.92 -107.94
CA ASP A 179 48.57 45.17 -108.97
C ASP A 179 48.31 46.68 -109.14
N VAL A 180 48.31 47.43 -108.04
CA VAL A 180 48.18 48.90 -108.05
C VAL A 180 49.38 49.54 -108.76
N GLU A 181 50.61 49.13 -108.43
CA GLU A 181 51.84 49.65 -109.05
C GLU A 181 51.91 49.41 -110.57
N ARG A 182 51.40 48.26 -111.03
CA ARG A 182 51.35 47.90 -112.45
C ARG A 182 50.47 48.87 -113.26
N GLU A 183 49.31 49.23 -112.71
CA GLU A 183 48.39 50.16 -113.37
C GLU A 183 48.96 51.59 -113.38
N VAL A 184 49.60 52.07 -112.29
CA VAL A 184 50.29 53.38 -112.28
C VAL A 184 51.39 53.43 -113.35
N THR A 185 52.18 52.37 -113.47
CA THR A 185 53.26 52.29 -114.46
C THR A 185 52.71 52.36 -115.89
N SER A 186 51.56 51.73 -116.12
CA SER A 186 50.88 51.77 -117.42
C SER A 186 50.39 53.17 -117.75
N ILE A 187 49.79 53.89 -116.80
CA ILE A 187 49.40 55.31 -116.98
C ILE A 187 50.63 56.18 -117.27
N ARG A 188 51.75 55.96 -116.55
CA ARG A 188 53.01 56.69 -116.79
C ARG A 188 53.55 56.51 -118.21
N SER A 189 53.49 55.28 -118.77
CA SER A 189 53.92 55.04 -120.15
C SER A 189 53.13 55.87 -121.17
N GLN A 190 51.83 56.03 -120.95
CA GLN A 190 50.96 56.82 -121.82
C GLN A 190 51.20 58.33 -121.62
N ALA A 191 51.47 58.76 -120.38
CA ALA A 191 51.86 60.14 -120.09
C ALA A 191 53.17 60.53 -120.79
N GLN A 192 54.16 59.62 -120.87
CA GLN A 192 55.39 59.84 -121.63
C GLN A 192 55.14 59.92 -123.14
N ALA A 193 54.25 59.07 -123.67
CA ALA A 193 53.84 59.16 -125.07
C ALA A 193 53.15 60.50 -125.38
N LEU A 194 52.34 61.01 -124.45
CA LEU A 194 51.73 62.35 -124.54
C LEU A 194 52.78 63.45 -124.49
N ASP A 195 53.83 63.29 -123.69
CA ASP A 195 54.89 64.29 -123.56
C ASP A 195 55.66 64.49 -124.88
N ALA A 196 55.95 63.39 -125.60
CA ALA A 196 56.68 63.40 -126.87
C ALA A 196 55.92 64.04 -128.05
N LEU A 197 54.61 64.32 -127.91
CA LEU A 197 53.81 64.92 -128.96
C LEU A 197 54.02 66.45 -129.04
N PRO A 198 54.01 67.02 -130.27
CA PRO A 198 54.17 68.46 -130.45
C PRO A 198 53.05 69.26 -129.78
N LEU A 199 53.40 70.47 -129.32
CA LEU A 199 52.48 71.41 -128.71
C LEU A 199 51.48 71.96 -129.75
N LEU A 200 50.26 72.29 -129.33
CA LEU A 200 49.14 72.62 -130.22
C LEU A 200 48.98 74.14 -130.43
N GLY A 201 49.86 74.95 -129.85
CA GLY A 201 49.84 76.40 -129.95
C GLY A 201 48.68 77.04 -129.19
N VAL A 202 48.09 76.33 -128.21
CA VAL A 202 46.96 76.85 -127.43
C VAL A 202 47.53 77.74 -126.34
N VAL A 203 47.55 79.04 -126.65
CA VAL A 203 48.00 80.06 -125.72
C VAL A 203 46.88 80.33 -124.73
N ALA A 204 47.10 79.99 -123.46
CA ALA A 204 46.18 80.36 -122.42
C ALA A 204 46.40 81.83 -122.03
N ASN A 205 45.40 82.68 -122.24
CA ASN A 205 45.31 83.95 -121.53
C ASN A 205 44.93 83.65 -120.08
N ASN A 206 45.92 83.74 -119.19
CA ASN A 206 45.67 83.83 -117.76
C ASN A 206 45.15 85.23 -117.44
N GLU A 207 43.83 85.41 -117.38
CA GLU A 207 43.27 86.54 -116.64
C GLU A 207 43.46 86.28 -115.14
N SER A 208 44.53 86.88 -114.60
CA SER A 208 44.82 86.94 -113.18
C SER A 208 44.11 88.17 -112.61
N GLY A 209 43.15 87.98 -111.71
CA GLY A 209 42.32 89.05 -111.14
C GLY A 209 43.02 89.97 -110.14
N SER A 210 44.13 90.62 -110.51
CA SER A 210 44.84 91.58 -109.64
C SER A 210 44.90 93.03 -110.16
N ASP A 211 44.34 93.34 -111.32
CA ASP A 211 44.53 94.67 -111.96
C ASP A 211 43.41 95.71 -111.71
N ASP A 212 42.35 95.37 -110.97
CA ASP A 212 41.23 96.29 -110.70
C ASP A 212 41.64 97.48 -109.78
N PHE A 213 42.71 97.32 -108.99
CA PHE A 213 43.26 98.36 -108.12
C PHE A 213 44.26 99.28 -108.83
N ALA A 214 44.97 98.79 -109.86
CA ALA A 214 45.92 99.58 -110.63
C ALA A 214 45.21 100.53 -111.61
N ALA A 215 44.08 100.10 -112.17
CA ALA A 215 43.24 100.90 -113.06
C ALA A 215 42.63 102.14 -112.38
N MET A 216 42.43 102.11 -111.06
CA MET A 216 41.88 103.23 -110.28
C MET A 216 42.92 104.31 -109.91
N MET A 217 44.21 104.01 -110.07
CA MET A 217 45.35 104.84 -109.63
C MET A 217 46.12 105.53 -110.78
N GLY A 218 45.75 105.29 -112.04
CA GLY A 218 46.27 106.05 -113.20
C GLY A 218 47.74 105.80 -113.55
N ILE A 219 48.29 104.63 -113.21
CA ILE A 219 49.66 104.25 -113.53
C ILE A 219 49.63 103.15 -114.60
N GLU A 220 50.02 103.48 -115.83
CA GLU A 220 50.34 102.51 -116.88
C GLU A 220 51.80 102.06 -116.72
N ASN A 221 52.03 100.74 -116.60
CA ASN A 221 53.34 100.17 -116.87
C ASN A 221 53.17 98.89 -117.71
N SER A 222 53.75 98.94 -118.91
CA SER A 222 53.75 97.90 -119.92
C SER A 222 55.12 97.20 -119.95
N GLU A 223 55.21 95.93 -119.55
CA GLU A 223 56.27 95.02 -119.99
C GLU A 223 55.75 93.58 -120.13
N LYS A 224 56.04 92.98 -121.29
CA LYS A 224 55.41 91.80 -121.91
C LYS A 224 55.81 90.48 -121.23
N THR A 225 54.81 89.73 -120.73
CA THR A 225 54.90 88.30 -120.44
C THR A 225 55.01 87.48 -121.73
N VAL A 226 56.02 86.61 -121.82
CA VAL A 226 56.16 85.62 -122.91
C VAL A 226 55.09 84.55 -122.68
N ALA A 227 54.16 84.42 -123.62
CA ALA A 227 53.07 83.46 -123.52
C ALA A 227 53.57 82.04 -123.87
N GLU A 228 53.57 81.14 -122.87
CA GLU A 228 53.84 79.70 -123.02
C GLU A 228 52.54 78.92 -123.33
N ASP A 229 52.67 77.80 -124.04
CA ASP A 229 51.56 76.92 -124.38
C ASP A 229 51.05 76.16 -123.13
N ALA A 230 49.73 76.17 -122.92
CA ALA A 230 49.06 75.52 -121.80
C ALA A 230 49.38 74.02 -121.67
N GLY A 231 49.72 73.34 -122.78
CA GLY A 231 50.06 71.93 -122.80
C GLY A 231 51.29 71.57 -121.98
N VAL A 232 52.25 72.49 -121.83
CA VAL A 232 53.48 72.25 -121.04
C VAL A 232 53.16 72.12 -119.55
N GLY A 233 52.29 72.99 -119.04
CA GLY A 233 51.87 72.97 -117.63
C GLY A 233 51.13 71.68 -117.28
N LEU A 234 50.17 71.28 -118.12
CA LEU A 234 49.33 70.12 -117.91
C LEU A 234 50.11 68.79 -117.98
N LYS A 235 51.02 68.64 -118.95
CA LYS A 235 51.88 67.45 -119.06
C LYS A 235 52.80 67.30 -117.84
N ARG A 236 53.33 68.41 -117.32
CA ARG A 236 54.18 68.43 -116.12
C ARG A 236 53.39 68.06 -114.86
N GLU A 237 52.16 68.57 -114.73
CA GLU A 237 51.29 68.27 -113.59
C GLU A 237 50.94 66.78 -113.53
N LEU A 238 50.49 66.19 -114.65
CA LEU A 238 50.20 64.75 -114.74
C LEU A 238 51.42 63.90 -114.33
N ASN A 239 52.60 64.22 -114.86
CA ASN A 239 53.83 63.50 -114.52
C ASN A 239 54.22 63.65 -113.04
N SER A 240 53.97 64.80 -112.41
CA SER A 240 54.27 65.03 -110.99
C SER A 240 53.36 64.19 -110.07
N LEU A 241 52.07 64.10 -110.39
CA LEU A 241 51.10 63.29 -109.65
C LEU A 241 51.45 61.79 -109.77
N LEU A 242 51.81 61.33 -110.97
CA LEU A 242 52.27 59.96 -111.20
C LEU A 242 53.60 59.63 -110.52
N ALA A 243 54.46 60.63 -110.27
CA ALA A 243 55.70 60.46 -109.51
C ALA A 243 55.45 60.26 -108.01
N ARG A 244 54.43 60.92 -107.45
CA ARG A 244 54.14 60.89 -106.02
C ARG A 244 53.35 59.66 -105.57
N TYR A 245 52.50 59.11 -106.45
CA TYR A 245 51.58 58.02 -106.12
C TYR A 245 52.23 56.77 -105.45
N PRO A 246 53.38 56.25 -105.91
CA PRO A 246 54.00 55.07 -105.29
C PRO A 246 54.43 55.29 -103.84
N ALA A 247 54.83 56.51 -103.49
CA ALA A 247 55.25 56.83 -102.11
C ALA A 247 54.05 56.85 -101.14
N GLU A 248 52.89 57.35 -101.59
CA GLU A 248 51.66 57.30 -100.78
C GLU A 248 51.14 55.86 -100.64
N LEU A 249 51.29 55.02 -101.69
CA LEU A 249 50.93 53.59 -101.62
C LEU A 249 51.77 52.82 -100.59
N ALA A 250 53.08 53.09 -100.53
CA ALA A 250 53.97 52.45 -99.56
C ALA A 250 53.60 52.82 -98.11
N ARG A 251 53.17 54.06 -97.85
CA ARG A 251 52.72 54.50 -96.52
C ARG A 251 51.42 53.82 -96.09
N THR A 252 50.43 53.74 -96.99
CA THR A 252 49.17 53.04 -96.71
C THR A 252 49.41 51.55 -96.42
N ARG A 253 50.36 50.90 -97.12
CA ARG A 253 50.74 49.51 -96.85
C ARG A 253 51.30 49.30 -95.44
N ASP A 254 52.21 50.16 -94.99
CA ASP A 254 52.83 50.06 -93.66
C ASP A 254 51.79 50.27 -92.53
N GLN A 255 50.84 51.17 -92.74
CA GLN A 255 49.74 51.41 -91.78
C GLN A 255 48.78 50.22 -91.66
N ILE A 256 48.41 49.59 -92.78
CA ILE A 256 47.55 48.40 -92.78
C ILE A 256 48.23 47.23 -92.05
N GLN A 257 49.54 47.01 -92.25
CA GLN A 257 50.28 45.95 -91.58
C GLN A 257 50.37 46.18 -90.06
N LYS A 258 50.74 47.38 -89.62
CA LYS A 258 50.84 47.71 -88.18
C LYS A 258 49.50 47.55 -87.45
N ARG A 259 48.39 47.88 -88.10
CA ARG A 259 47.04 47.68 -87.54
C ARG A 259 46.71 46.21 -87.34
N ALA A 260 47.09 45.35 -88.28
CA ALA A 260 46.87 43.91 -88.19
C ALA A 260 47.66 43.29 -87.02
N ASP A 261 48.92 43.67 -86.86
CA ASP A 261 49.81 43.13 -85.81
C ASP A 261 49.33 43.54 -84.40
N LEU A 262 48.93 44.82 -84.21
CA LEU A 262 48.42 45.32 -82.92
C LEU A 262 47.07 44.69 -82.54
N SER A 263 46.19 44.46 -83.51
CA SER A 263 44.92 43.76 -83.29
C SER A 263 45.15 42.32 -82.84
N ALA A 264 46.09 41.60 -83.47
CA ALA A 264 46.44 40.23 -83.10
C ALA A 264 47.02 40.14 -81.67
N ALA A 265 47.93 41.06 -81.31
CA ALA A 265 48.51 41.13 -79.96
C ALA A 265 47.45 41.39 -78.87
N THR A 266 46.45 42.24 -79.17
CA THR A 266 45.36 42.56 -78.23
C THR A 266 44.50 41.33 -77.92
N HIS A 267 44.07 40.58 -78.95
CA HIS A 267 43.29 39.35 -78.75
C HIS A 267 44.05 38.31 -77.92
N GLN A 268 45.37 38.18 -78.13
CA GLN A 268 46.20 37.25 -77.38
C GLN A 268 46.25 37.56 -75.87
N LYS A 269 46.31 38.85 -75.49
CA LYS A 269 46.35 39.27 -74.08
C LYS A 269 45.00 39.05 -73.38
N ILE A 270 43.89 39.33 -74.05
CA ILE A 270 42.54 39.07 -73.49
C ILE A 270 42.32 37.56 -73.29
N ALA A 271 42.72 36.73 -74.26
CA ALA A 271 42.62 35.28 -74.14
C ALA A 271 43.44 34.71 -72.97
N ALA A 272 44.62 35.27 -72.70
CA ALA A 272 45.46 34.84 -71.57
C ALA A 272 44.80 35.10 -70.20
N VAL A 273 44.05 36.19 -70.04
CA VAL A 273 43.30 36.48 -68.79
C VAL A 273 42.08 35.56 -68.68
N GLN A 274 41.36 35.33 -69.77
CA GLN A 274 40.21 34.40 -69.78
C GLN A 274 40.62 32.98 -69.39
N GLN A 275 41.76 32.49 -69.89
CA GLN A 275 42.29 31.18 -69.54
C GLN A 275 42.72 31.07 -68.07
N ALA A 276 43.25 32.16 -67.49
CA ALA A 276 43.63 32.20 -66.07
C ALA A 276 42.40 32.14 -65.15
N ILE A 277 41.30 32.83 -65.50
CA ILE A 277 40.03 32.72 -64.74
C ILE A 277 39.46 31.31 -64.84
N ALA A 278 39.39 30.71 -66.04
CA ALA A 278 38.87 29.35 -66.21
C ALA A 278 39.65 28.29 -65.42
N GLY A 279 40.95 28.52 -65.17
CA GLY A 279 41.79 27.65 -64.35
C GLY A 279 41.41 27.60 -62.85
N LEU A 280 40.65 28.58 -62.34
CA LEU A 280 40.24 28.61 -60.93
C LEU A 280 39.03 27.70 -60.60
N GLU A 281 38.19 27.36 -61.59
CA GLU A 281 36.99 26.54 -61.40
C GLU A 281 37.24 25.19 -60.69
N PRO A 282 38.24 24.37 -61.10
CA PRO A 282 38.49 23.08 -60.45
C PRO A 282 39.02 23.22 -59.02
N VAL A 283 39.76 24.29 -58.70
CA VAL A 283 40.36 24.51 -57.38
C VAL A 283 39.28 24.85 -56.34
N VAL A 284 38.32 25.69 -56.71
CA VAL A 284 37.20 26.07 -55.83
C VAL A 284 36.25 24.89 -55.58
N ARG A 285 35.98 24.05 -56.60
CA ARG A 285 35.17 22.83 -56.42
C ARG A 285 35.85 21.77 -55.53
N ALA A 286 37.17 21.63 -55.62
CA ALA A 286 37.91 20.64 -54.81
C ALA A 286 37.85 20.96 -53.30
N GLN A 287 37.95 22.24 -52.91
CA GLN A 287 37.80 22.65 -51.51
C GLN A 287 36.38 22.41 -50.95
N HIS A 288 35.34 22.55 -51.78
CA HIS A 288 33.95 22.29 -51.38
C HIS A 288 33.71 20.80 -51.06
N GLY A 289 34.39 19.88 -51.77
CA GLY A 289 34.21 18.43 -51.61
C GLY A 289 34.81 17.84 -50.34
N GLN A 290 35.98 18.33 -49.89
CA GLN A 290 36.67 17.77 -48.71
C GLN A 290 35.92 18.05 -47.41
N ILE A 291 35.36 19.25 -47.25
CA ILE A 291 34.68 19.68 -46.02
C ILE A 291 33.35 18.92 -45.79
N GLN A 292 32.63 18.56 -46.86
CA GLN A 292 31.40 17.78 -46.73
C GLN A 292 31.63 16.32 -46.28
N GLY A 293 32.81 15.76 -46.56
CA GLY A 293 33.16 14.39 -46.17
C GLY A 293 33.40 14.25 -44.66
N GLU A 294 34.11 15.19 -44.05
CA GLU A 294 34.42 15.16 -42.61
C GLU A 294 33.18 15.29 -41.72
N VAL A 295 32.21 16.10 -42.14
CA VAL A 295 30.95 16.32 -41.39
C VAL A 295 30.10 15.05 -41.32
N ARG A 296 30.00 14.26 -42.40
CA ARG A 296 29.16 13.04 -42.44
C ARG A 296 29.72 11.92 -41.57
N LEU A 297 31.05 11.81 -41.47
CA LEU A 297 31.71 10.75 -40.70
C LEU A 297 31.51 10.94 -39.19
N MET A 298 31.58 12.18 -38.68
CA MET A 298 31.33 12.48 -37.26
C MET A 298 29.87 12.21 -36.85
N GLN A 299 28.90 12.48 -37.73
CA GLN A 299 27.48 12.21 -37.46
C GLN A 299 27.18 10.71 -37.35
N GLY A 300 27.84 9.87 -38.17
CA GLY A 300 27.66 8.41 -38.14
C GLY A 300 28.14 7.75 -36.84
N VAL A 301 29.29 8.18 -36.31
CA VAL A 301 29.85 7.64 -35.05
C VAL A 301 28.92 7.92 -33.85
N MET A 302 28.33 9.12 -33.80
CA MET A 302 27.43 9.50 -32.71
C MET A 302 26.12 8.69 -32.70
N ILE A 303 25.55 8.41 -33.87
CA ILE A 303 24.34 7.57 -33.98
C ILE A 303 24.62 6.14 -33.50
N GLY A 304 25.80 5.59 -33.83
CA GLY A 304 26.22 4.27 -33.36
C GLY A 304 26.35 4.16 -31.84
N LEU A 305 26.90 5.20 -31.19
CA LEU A 305 27.06 5.24 -29.74
C LEU A 305 25.71 5.27 -29.00
N ILE A 306 24.74 6.00 -29.54
CA ILE A 306 23.38 6.09 -28.98
C ILE A 306 22.68 4.73 -29.01
N LEU A 307 22.77 4.01 -30.13
CA LEU A 307 22.16 2.69 -30.29
C LEU A 307 22.77 1.63 -29.35
N LEU A 308 24.09 1.69 -29.12
CA LEU A 308 24.78 0.77 -28.20
C LEU A 308 24.29 0.95 -26.76
N ILE A 309 24.16 2.19 -26.30
CA ILE A 309 23.68 2.50 -24.94
C ILE A 309 22.22 2.06 -24.78
N ALA A 310 21.36 2.30 -25.78
CA ALA A 310 19.97 1.87 -25.75
C ALA A 310 19.81 0.34 -25.63
N LEU A 311 20.63 -0.44 -26.37
CA LEU A 311 20.63 -1.90 -26.31
C LEU A 311 21.02 -2.43 -24.92
N LEU A 312 22.01 -1.79 -24.29
CA LEU A 312 22.50 -2.19 -22.96
C LEU A 312 21.45 -1.95 -21.87
N ILE A 313 20.65 -0.89 -22.00
CA ILE A 313 19.52 -0.59 -21.12
C ILE A 313 18.39 -1.62 -21.28
N ASP A 314 18.00 -1.94 -22.52
CA ASP A 314 16.92 -2.89 -22.81
C ASP A 314 17.22 -4.30 -22.28
N THR A 315 18.47 -4.78 -22.46
CA THR A 315 18.87 -6.11 -21.98
C THR A 315 18.84 -6.23 -20.45
N LEU A 316 19.23 -5.18 -19.71
CA LEU A 316 19.18 -5.16 -18.25
C LEU A 316 17.74 -5.17 -17.72
N GLN A 317 16.85 -4.38 -18.34
CA GLN A 317 15.44 -4.31 -17.96
C GLN A 317 14.71 -5.64 -18.21
N ARG A 318 14.93 -6.29 -19.36
CA ARG A 318 14.29 -7.59 -19.67
C ARG A 318 14.71 -8.70 -18.72
N ARG A 319 15.97 -8.73 -18.25
CA ARG A 319 16.42 -9.74 -17.27
C ARG A 319 15.74 -9.56 -15.92
N LEU A 320 15.62 -8.34 -15.42
CA LEU A 320 14.96 -8.04 -14.14
C LEU A 320 13.45 -8.33 -14.20
N ALA A 321 12.80 -7.97 -15.32
CA ALA A 321 11.39 -8.23 -15.54
C ALA A 321 11.06 -9.72 -15.49
N ARG A 322 11.82 -10.58 -16.21
CA ARG A 322 11.58 -12.03 -16.21
C ARG A 322 11.66 -12.66 -14.81
N THR A 323 12.63 -12.24 -13.99
CA THR A 323 12.77 -12.82 -12.64
C THR A 323 11.65 -12.36 -11.69
N LEU A 324 11.14 -11.13 -11.85
CA LEU A 324 9.96 -10.66 -11.12
C LEU A 324 8.67 -11.35 -11.60
N THR A 325 8.54 -11.64 -12.90
CA THR A 325 7.39 -12.40 -13.43
C THR A 325 7.33 -13.82 -12.89
N ASN A 326 8.46 -14.45 -12.56
CA ASN A 326 8.50 -15.78 -11.96
C ASN A 326 8.19 -15.79 -10.45
N LEU A 327 8.31 -14.65 -9.76
CA LEU A 327 7.94 -14.50 -8.34
C LEU A 327 6.43 -14.34 -8.13
N ALA A 328 5.75 -13.65 -9.04
CA ALA A 328 4.31 -13.41 -8.97
C ALA A 328 3.46 -14.69 -8.83
N PRO A 329 3.63 -15.75 -9.66
CA PRO A 329 2.83 -16.96 -9.51
C PRO A 329 3.14 -17.72 -8.22
N ALA A 330 4.38 -17.74 -7.76
CA ALA A 330 4.74 -18.40 -6.50
C ALA A 330 4.13 -17.72 -5.27
N LEU A 331 4.10 -16.38 -5.26
CA LEU A 331 3.40 -15.61 -4.24
C LEU A 331 1.87 -15.74 -4.35
N SER A 332 1.33 -15.91 -5.55
CA SER A 332 -0.10 -16.21 -5.76
C SER A 332 -0.49 -17.55 -5.12
N THR A 333 0.35 -18.58 -5.29
CA THR A 333 0.13 -19.90 -4.66
C THR A 333 0.11 -19.81 -3.13
N TRP A 334 0.99 -19.00 -2.54
CA TRP A 334 0.95 -18.73 -1.09
C TRP A 334 -0.29 -17.92 -0.67
N ALA A 335 -0.75 -16.97 -1.49
CA ALA A 335 -1.98 -16.20 -1.23
C ALA A 335 -3.26 -17.05 -1.32
N GLU A 336 -3.23 -18.12 -2.13
CA GLU A 336 -4.27 -19.16 -2.20
C GLU A 336 -4.18 -20.16 -1.03
N GLY A 337 -3.19 -20.03 -0.16
CA GLY A 337 -3.02 -20.82 1.06
C GLY A 337 -2.22 -22.11 0.88
N ASP A 338 -1.54 -22.31 -0.25
CA ASP A 338 -0.64 -23.45 -0.47
C ASP A 338 0.82 -23.05 -0.15
N PHE A 339 1.24 -23.38 1.07
CA PHE A 339 2.59 -23.24 1.57
C PHE A 339 3.41 -24.52 1.43
N SER A 340 3.00 -25.52 0.65
CA SER A 340 3.72 -26.80 0.58
C SER A 340 5.08 -26.73 -0.13
N ARG A 341 5.32 -25.67 -0.91
CA ARG A 341 6.53 -25.53 -1.74
C ARG A 341 7.34 -24.28 -1.40
N ASP A 342 8.65 -24.46 -1.44
CA ASP A 342 9.64 -23.39 -1.33
C ASP A 342 9.75 -22.58 -2.62
N ILE A 343 10.10 -21.30 -2.49
CA ILE A 343 10.47 -20.47 -3.64
C ILE A 343 11.96 -20.66 -3.89
N HIS A 344 12.30 -20.97 -5.15
CA HIS A 344 13.70 -21.06 -5.60
C HIS A 344 13.96 -20.05 -6.74
N LEU A 345 14.76 -19.03 -6.44
CA LEU A 345 15.26 -18.08 -7.43
C LEU A 345 16.68 -18.54 -7.77
N GLY A 346 16.84 -19.40 -8.80
CA GLY A 346 18.12 -20.03 -9.16
C GLY A 346 19.35 -19.09 -9.22
N LYS A 347 20.57 -19.65 -9.27
CA LYS A 347 21.87 -18.94 -9.11
C LYS A 347 21.92 -17.53 -9.75
N THR A 348 21.60 -16.51 -8.96
CA THR A 348 21.63 -15.10 -9.37
C THR A 348 22.23 -14.25 -8.23
N ASN A 349 22.41 -12.95 -8.50
CA ASN A 349 23.02 -11.93 -7.66
C ASN A 349 22.59 -12.02 -6.18
N ARG A 350 23.47 -11.56 -5.26
CA ARG A 350 23.27 -11.62 -3.80
C ARG A 350 21.90 -11.11 -3.35
N GLU A 351 21.41 -10.03 -3.97
CA GLU A 351 20.14 -9.40 -3.67
C GLU A 351 18.92 -10.31 -3.88
N LEU A 352 18.95 -11.20 -4.89
CA LEU A 352 17.85 -12.14 -5.12
C LEU A 352 17.88 -13.31 -4.13
N ARG A 353 19.08 -13.73 -3.69
CA ARG A 353 19.22 -14.75 -2.63
C ARG A 353 18.71 -14.25 -1.28
N ASP A 354 18.94 -12.98 -0.96
CA ASP A 354 18.44 -12.38 0.28
C ASP A 354 16.89 -12.31 0.28
N ILE A 355 16.28 -12.05 -0.89
CA ILE A 355 14.81 -12.09 -1.08
C ILE A 355 14.28 -13.53 -0.94
N GLU A 356 14.89 -14.51 -1.61
CA GLU A 356 14.52 -15.93 -1.50
C GLU A 356 14.55 -16.40 -0.03
N ALA A 357 15.64 -16.13 0.68
CA ALA A 357 15.80 -16.53 2.08
C ALA A 357 14.75 -15.86 2.99
N SER A 358 14.41 -14.60 2.74
CA SER A 358 13.38 -13.88 3.51
C SER A 358 11.98 -14.43 3.24
N LEU A 359 11.66 -14.73 1.98
CA LEU A 359 10.38 -15.34 1.60
C LEU A 359 10.22 -16.73 2.21
N ASN A 360 11.22 -17.60 2.10
CA ASN A 360 11.15 -18.95 2.67
C ASN A 360 11.09 -18.93 4.21
N ARG A 361 11.68 -17.91 4.87
CA ARG A 361 11.50 -17.72 6.32
C ARG A 361 10.07 -17.31 6.67
N LEU A 362 9.43 -16.46 5.87
CA LEU A 362 8.01 -16.13 6.04
C LEU A 362 7.12 -17.37 5.85
N ARG A 363 7.39 -18.19 4.82
CA ARG A 363 6.71 -19.48 4.62
C ARG A 363 6.83 -20.36 5.86
N ALA A 364 8.05 -20.60 6.36
CA ALA A 364 8.26 -21.44 7.53
C ALA A 364 7.50 -20.93 8.76
N TYR A 365 7.43 -19.62 8.95
CA TYR A 365 6.63 -19.00 10.00
C TYR A 365 5.12 -19.22 9.81
N LEU A 366 4.59 -19.09 8.59
CA LEU A 366 3.18 -19.36 8.29
C LEU A 366 2.82 -20.83 8.47
N VAL A 367 3.70 -21.75 8.06
CA VAL A 367 3.59 -23.20 8.28
C VAL A 367 3.46 -23.53 9.77
N ASP A 368 4.34 -22.97 10.59
CA ASP A 368 4.34 -23.16 12.05
C ASP A 368 3.10 -22.53 12.72
N LEU A 369 2.70 -21.34 12.27
CA LEU A 369 1.48 -20.67 12.74
C LEU A 369 0.23 -21.49 12.43
N VAL A 370 0.07 -21.98 11.20
CA VAL A 370 -1.04 -22.85 10.79
C VAL A 370 -1.06 -24.15 11.59
N GLY A 371 0.12 -24.77 11.81
CA GLY A 371 0.26 -25.95 12.66
C GLY A 371 -0.17 -25.68 14.11
N THR A 372 0.23 -24.55 14.68
CA THR A 372 -0.13 -24.12 16.04
C THR A 372 -1.62 -23.87 16.16
N ILE A 373 -2.25 -23.17 15.20
CA ILE A 373 -3.70 -22.92 15.22
C ILE A 373 -4.47 -24.25 15.10
N ARG A 374 -4.01 -25.18 14.25
CA ARG A 374 -4.63 -26.51 14.14
C ARG A 374 -4.59 -27.26 15.48
N GLY A 375 -3.43 -27.30 16.14
CA GLY A 375 -3.27 -27.94 17.45
C GLY A 375 -4.16 -27.29 18.52
N ASN A 376 -4.22 -25.95 18.56
CA ASN A 376 -5.09 -25.24 19.50
C ASN A 376 -6.58 -25.49 19.22
N ALA A 377 -7.00 -25.55 17.95
CA ALA A 377 -8.38 -25.83 17.57
C ALA A 377 -8.80 -27.27 17.96
N GLU A 378 -7.92 -28.25 17.77
CA GLU A 378 -8.13 -29.63 18.24
C GLU A 378 -8.22 -29.70 19.76
N GLN A 379 -7.36 -28.96 20.49
CA GLN A 379 -7.42 -28.89 21.94
C GLN A 379 -8.73 -28.24 22.43
N VAL A 380 -9.19 -27.15 21.81
CA VAL A 380 -10.48 -26.51 22.13
C VAL A 380 -11.64 -27.49 21.89
N ALA A 381 -11.64 -28.21 20.77
CA ALA A 381 -12.66 -29.21 20.49
C ALA A 381 -12.64 -30.37 21.51
N GLY A 382 -11.45 -30.84 21.90
CA GLY A 382 -11.29 -31.83 22.97
C GLY A 382 -11.82 -31.35 24.31
N SER A 383 -11.37 -30.18 24.77
CA SER A 383 -11.84 -29.57 26.03
C SER A 383 -13.35 -29.30 26.03
N SER A 384 -13.92 -28.93 24.89
CA SER A 384 -15.38 -28.71 24.77
C SER A 384 -16.17 -30.01 24.91
N ARG A 385 -15.67 -31.13 24.38
CA ARG A 385 -16.30 -32.45 24.60
C ARG A 385 -16.22 -32.87 26.07
N THR A 386 -15.05 -32.73 26.69
CA THR A 386 -14.88 -33.01 28.12
C THR A 386 -15.79 -32.11 28.98
N LEU A 387 -15.98 -30.84 28.60
CA LEU A 387 -16.90 -29.94 29.29
C LEU A 387 -18.36 -30.39 29.13
N ALA A 388 -18.75 -30.90 27.96
CA ALA A 388 -20.09 -31.44 27.72
C ALA A 388 -20.35 -32.71 28.55
N GLU A 389 -19.39 -33.63 28.61
CA GLU A 389 -19.44 -34.82 29.48
C GLU A 389 -19.56 -34.43 30.95
N LEU A 390 -18.67 -33.56 31.44
CA LEU A 390 -18.71 -33.05 32.81
C LEU A 390 -20.04 -32.36 33.13
N SER A 391 -20.58 -31.57 32.20
CA SER A 391 -21.88 -30.93 32.36
C SER A 391 -23.01 -31.95 32.47
N ASN A 392 -22.95 -33.04 31.69
CA ASN A 392 -23.95 -34.10 31.77
C ASN A 392 -23.87 -34.87 33.10
N ASP A 393 -22.66 -35.17 33.57
CA ASP A 393 -22.44 -35.81 34.87
C ASP A 393 -22.92 -34.92 36.03
N LEU A 394 -22.61 -33.62 35.97
CA LEU A 394 -23.11 -32.65 36.94
C LEU A 394 -24.64 -32.52 36.89
N HIS A 395 -25.25 -32.59 35.71
CA HIS A 395 -26.71 -32.55 35.56
C HIS A 395 -27.35 -33.74 36.26
N SER A 396 -26.88 -34.95 35.97
CA SER A 396 -27.32 -36.17 36.63
C SER A 396 -27.11 -36.10 38.15
N GLY A 397 -25.94 -35.65 38.59
CA GLY A 397 -25.65 -35.49 40.01
C GLY A 397 -26.58 -34.49 40.71
N ALA A 398 -26.90 -33.37 40.06
CA ALA A 398 -27.82 -32.37 40.60
C ALA A 398 -29.28 -32.88 40.63
N GLU A 399 -29.73 -33.67 39.65
CA GLU A 399 -31.04 -34.33 39.69
C GLU A 399 -31.14 -35.35 40.83
N HIS A 400 -30.12 -36.21 41.00
CA HIS A 400 -30.08 -37.16 42.11
C HIS A 400 -30.11 -36.42 43.45
N GLN A 401 -29.30 -35.37 43.61
CA GLN A 401 -29.30 -34.55 44.81
C GLN A 401 -30.66 -33.92 45.09
N ALA A 402 -31.37 -33.44 44.06
CA ALA A 402 -32.72 -32.91 44.22
C ALA A 402 -33.71 -34.00 44.70
N GLY A 403 -33.62 -35.21 44.14
CA GLY A 403 -34.41 -36.36 44.57
C GLY A 403 -34.13 -36.78 46.02
N ASP A 404 -32.86 -36.90 46.39
CA ASP A 404 -32.44 -37.25 47.76
C ASP A 404 -32.91 -36.20 48.77
N THR A 405 -32.86 -34.92 48.39
CA THR A 405 -33.32 -33.81 49.24
C THR A 405 -34.85 -33.85 49.44
N ALA A 406 -35.61 -34.24 48.41
CA ALA A 406 -37.05 -34.45 48.53
C ALA A 406 -37.38 -35.62 49.48
N LEU A 407 -36.66 -36.74 49.36
CA LEU A 407 -36.79 -37.88 50.27
C LEU A 407 -36.48 -37.49 51.73
N ILE A 408 -35.41 -36.72 51.95
CA ILE A 408 -35.07 -36.19 53.28
C ILE A 408 -36.24 -35.35 53.83
N ARG A 409 -36.86 -34.50 52.99
CA ARG A 409 -37.99 -33.67 53.42
C ARG A 409 -39.19 -34.51 53.86
N ASP A 410 -39.50 -35.57 53.12
CA ASP A 410 -40.59 -36.48 53.47
C ASP A 410 -40.30 -37.21 54.79
N SER A 411 -39.07 -37.71 54.97
CA SER A 411 -38.63 -38.32 56.24
C SER A 411 -38.65 -37.34 57.42
N LEU A 412 -38.32 -36.07 57.19
CA LEU A 412 -38.42 -35.03 58.24
C LEU A 412 -39.87 -34.77 58.64
N GLY A 413 -40.81 -34.83 57.70
CA GLY A 413 -42.24 -34.73 58.01
C GLY A 413 -42.73 -35.90 58.88
N GLU A 414 -42.28 -37.12 58.60
CA GLU A 414 -42.58 -38.30 59.44
C GLU A 414 -41.92 -38.20 60.82
N LEU A 415 -40.68 -37.70 60.89
CA LEU A 415 -39.99 -37.44 62.15
C LEU A 415 -40.70 -36.37 62.98
N GLU A 416 -41.20 -35.29 62.37
CA GLU A 416 -41.94 -34.23 63.06
C GLU A 416 -43.24 -34.78 63.67
N ALA A 417 -43.97 -35.62 62.93
CA ALA A 417 -45.15 -36.33 63.46
C ALA A 417 -44.79 -37.26 64.63
N THR A 418 -43.66 -37.98 64.52
CA THR A 418 -43.18 -38.88 65.58
C THR A 418 -42.78 -38.10 66.83
N ILE A 419 -42.09 -36.96 66.68
CA ILE A 419 -41.72 -36.06 67.78
C ILE A 419 -42.97 -35.55 68.48
N GLN A 420 -43.99 -35.10 67.74
CA GLN A 420 -45.25 -34.64 68.34
C GLN A 420 -45.93 -35.76 69.13
N GLN A 421 -45.97 -36.97 68.57
CA GLN A 421 -46.55 -38.12 69.26
C GLN A 421 -45.78 -38.45 70.56
N VAL A 422 -44.45 -38.41 70.55
CA VAL A 422 -43.63 -38.66 71.75
C VAL A 422 -43.86 -37.58 72.82
N ALA A 423 -44.07 -36.31 72.42
CA ALA A 423 -44.40 -35.24 73.35
C ALA A 423 -45.77 -35.48 74.01
N ASP A 424 -46.77 -35.87 73.22
CA ASP A 424 -48.12 -36.18 73.70
C ASP A 424 -48.11 -37.40 74.64
N ASP A 425 -47.35 -38.44 74.30
CA ASP A 425 -47.18 -39.65 75.12
C ASP A 425 -46.47 -39.32 76.45
N ALA A 426 -45.46 -38.45 76.43
CA ALA A 426 -44.78 -37.97 77.63
C ALA A 426 -45.74 -37.17 78.54
N GLN A 427 -46.56 -36.29 77.96
CA GLN A 427 -47.56 -35.55 78.72
C GLN A 427 -48.59 -36.48 79.35
N GLN A 428 -49.10 -37.46 78.59
CA GLN A 428 -50.02 -38.49 79.11
C GLN A 428 -49.39 -39.31 80.24
N ALA A 429 -48.11 -39.68 80.13
CA ALA A 429 -47.40 -40.40 81.18
C ALA A 429 -47.25 -39.56 82.46
N ALA A 430 -46.97 -38.26 82.33
CA ALA A 430 -46.90 -37.34 83.46
C ALA A 430 -48.26 -37.22 84.18
N ASP A 431 -49.35 -37.10 83.42
CA ASP A 431 -50.70 -37.02 83.99
C ASP A 431 -51.14 -38.34 84.62
N ALA A 432 -50.91 -39.48 83.96
CA ALA A 432 -51.17 -40.80 84.52
C ALA A 432 -50.39 -41.02 85.84
N SER A 433 -49.14 -40.57 85.90
CA SER A 433 -48.33 -40.61 87.13
C SER A 433 -48.94 -39.74 88.22
N ARG A 434 -49.40 -38.53 87.90
CA ARG A 434 -50.10 -37.64 88.86
C ARG A 434 -51.36 -38.30 89.42
N HIS A 435 -52.18 -38.90 88.56
CA HIS A 435 -53.39 -39.63 88.97
C HIS A 435 -53.06 -40.84 89.84
N ALA A 436 -52.02 -41.60 89.50
CA ALA A 436 -51.55 -42.72 90.31
C ALA A 436 -51.06 -42.25 91.69
N GLY A 437 -50.34 -41.12 91.75
CA GLY A 437 -49.87 -40.51 93.01
C GLY A 437 -51.04 -40.17 93.94
N LEU A 438 -52.08 -39.52 93.42
CA LEU A 438 -53.29 -39.20 94.19
C LEU A 438 -54.01 -40.46 94.70
N ALA A 439 -54.08 -41.51 93.89
CA ALA A 439 -54.70 -42.78 94.29
C ALA A 439 -53.90 -43.47 95.41
N VAL A 440 -52.57 -43.41 95.36
CA VAL A 440 -51.70 -43.97 96.41
C VAL A 440 -51.79 -43.16 97.71
N GLU A 441 -51.80 -41.83 97.63
CA GLU A 441 -51.99 -40.94 98.80
C GLU A 441 -53.34 -41.20 99.50
N HIS A 442 -54.40 -41.42 98.72
CA HIS A 442 -55.68 -41.86 99.25
C HIS A 442 -55.58 -43.24 99.93
N GLY A 443 -54.87 -44.19 99.30
CA GLY A 443 -54.60 -45.51 99.88
C GLY A 443 -53.85 -45.45 101.22
N GLN A 444 -52.82 -44.61 101.33
CA GLN A 444 -52.09 -44.37 102.58
C GLN A 444 -53.01 -43.79 103.66
N THR A 445 -53.90 -42.87 103.29
CA THR A 445 -54.89 -42.31 104.23
C THR A 445 -55.81 -43.40 104.79
N VAL A 446 -56.30 -44.31 103.95
CA VAL A 446 -57.17 -45.44 104.36
C VAL A 446 -56.42 -46.43 105.25
N ILE A 447 -55.16 -46.72 104.95
CA ILE A 447 -54.32 -47.59 105.81
C ILE A 447 -54.06 -46.92 107.17
N GLY A 448 -53.75 -45.62 107.20
CA GLY A 448 -53.57 -44.86 108.44
C GLY A 448 -54.82 -44.86 109.33
N GLN A 449 -56.01 -44.71 108.72
CA GLN A 449 -57.29 -44.86 109.43
C GLN A 449 -57.48 -46.28 109.97
N SER A 450 -57.12 -47.31 109.19
CA SER A 450 -57.23 -48.71 109.61
C SER A 450 -56.30 -49.04 110.78
N LEU A 451 -55.06 -48.55 110.76
CA LEU A 451 -54.10 -48.66 111.88
C LEU A 451 -54.64 -47.99 113.14
N THR A 452 -55.21 -46.79 113.02
CA THR A 452 -55.84 -46.09 114.14
C THR A 452 -57.01 -46.90 114.72
N GLY A 453 -57.86 -47.48 113.85
CA GLY A 453 -58.96 -48.34 114.26
C GLY A 453 -58.50 -49.63 114.95
N LEU A 454 -57.43 -50.26 114.47
CA LEU A 454 -56.84 -51.44 115.10
C LEU A 454 -56.27 -51.14 116.49
N HIS A 455 -55.58 -50.02 116.67
CA HIS A 455 -55.10 -49.61 117.99
C HIS A 455 -56.25 -49.36 118.98
N ALA A 456 -57.34 -48.73 118.51
CA ALA A 456 -58.54 -48.55 119.33
C ALA A 456 -59.17 -49.90 119.71
N LEU A 457 -59.30 -50.84 118.75
CA LEU A 457 -59.83 -52.19 118.99
C LEU A 457 -59.00 -52.95 120.03
N VAL A 458 -57.66 -52.89 119.95
CA VAL A 458 -56.77 -53.51 120.94
C VAL A 458 -57.07 -52.95 122.34
N GLY A 459 -57.21 -51.63 122.47
CA GLY A 459 -57.56 -50.99 123.74
C GLY A 459 -58.93 -51.42 124.28
N GLU A 460 -59.96 -51.49 123.43
CA GLU A 460 -61.30 -51.94 123.83
C GLU A 460 -61.31 -53.41 124.26
N VAL A 461 -60.62 -54.30 123.53
CA VAL A 461 -60.54 -55.73 123.86
C VAL A 461 -59.77 -55.93 125.17
N GLN A 462 -58.67 -55.20 125.39
CA GLN A 462 -57.94 -55.24 126.66
C GLN A 462 -58.80 -54.76 127.83
N GLY A 463 -59.58 -53.68 127.66
CA GLY A 463 -60.53 -53.21 128.66
C GLY A 463 -61.62 -54.24 128.99
N ASN A 464 -62.17 -54.90 127.95
CA ASN A 464 -63.15 -55.98 128.14
C ASN A 464 -62.55 -57.19 128.86
N ALA A 465 -61.30 -57.55 128.57
CA ALA A 465 -60.60 -58.64 129.25
C ALA A 465 -60.47 -58.35 130.76
N GLN A 466 -60.10 -57.12 131.14
CA GLN A 466 -60.03 -56.70 132.55
C GLN A 466 -61.38 -56.79 133.26
N MET A 467 -62.47 -56.37 132.62
CA MET A 467 -63.82 -56.48 133.19
C MET A 467 -64.25 -57.94 133.42
N ILE A 468 -63.90 -58.85 132.51
CA ILE A 468 -64.19 -60.28 132.65
C ILE A 468 -63.28 -60.94 133.70
N GLU A 469 -62.02 -60.55 133.78
CA GLU A 469 -61.12 -61.00 134.86
C GLU A 469 -61.69 -60.60 136.23
N HIS A 470 -62.17 -59.35 136.38
CA HIS A 470 -62.87 -58.90 137.59
C HIS A 470 -64.14 -59.72 137.88
N LEU A 471 -64.97 -60.01 136.87
CA LEU A 471 -66.15 -60.88 137.04
C LEU A 471 -65.77 -62.30 137.50
N ALA A 472 -64.63 -62.84 137.03
CA ALA A 472 -64.13 -64.14 137.46
C ALA A 472 -63.72 -64.13 138.94
N GLU A 473 -63.08 -63.04 139.40
CA GLU A 473 -62.71 -62.83 140.81
C GLU A 473 -63.94 -62.69 141.72
N GLU A 474 -64.93 -61.90 141.32
CA GLU A 474 -66.20 -61.76 142.04
C GLU A 474 -66.93 -63.10 142.12
N SER A 475 -66.99 -63.86 141.02
CA SER A 475 -67.58 -65.20 140.98
C SER A 475 -66.84 -66.18 141.91
N ALA A 476 -65.51 -66.10 142.01
CA ALA A 476 -64.73 -66.89 142.95
C ALA A 476 -65.04 -66.54 144.41
N THR A 477 -65.23 -65.26 144.70
CA THR A 477 -65.64 -64.79 146.03
C THR A 477 -67.02 -65.36 146.39
N ILE A 478 -67.99 -65.33 145.47
CA ILE A 478 -69.31 -65.94 145.67
C ILE A 478 -69.20 -67.46 145.91
N GLY A 479 -68.35 -68.16 145.16
CA GLY A 479 -68.07 -69.59 145.36
C GLY A 479 -67.54 -69.91 146.76
N GLY A 480 -66.68 -69.04 147.31
CA GLY A 480 -66.21 -69.13 148.69
C GLY A 480 -67.35 -68.97 149.71
N VAL A 481 -68.21 -67.96 149.53
CA VAL A 481 -69.38 -67.73 150.38
C VAL A 481 -70.34 -68.93 150.35
N LEU A 482 -70.62 -69.50 149.18
CA LEU A 482 -71.47 -70.68 149.03
C LEU A 482 -70.91 -71.92 149.76
N THR A 483 -69.59 -72.09 149.75
CA THR A 483 -68.93 -73.16 150.51
C THR A 483 -69.16 -73.00 152.01
N VAL A 484 -69.10 -71.77 152.53
CA VAL A 484 -69.42 -71.46 153.93
C VAL A 484 -70.90 -71.74 154.24
N ILE A 485 -71.83 -71.29 153.39
CA ILE A 485 -73.27 -71.52 153.59
C ILE A 485 -73.57 -73.03 153.58
N ARG A 486 -72.97 -73.79 152.65
CA ARG A 486 -73.11 -75.24 152.61
C ARG A 486 -72.59 -75.89 153.88
N SER A 487 -71.43 -75.45 154.38
CA SER A 487 -70.88 -75.94 155.65
C SER A 487 -71.83 -75.64 156.83
N ILE A 488 -72.44 -74.45 156.87
CA ILE A 488 -73.45 -74.10 157.87
C ILE A 488 -74.70 -74.98 157.73
N ALA A 489 -75.18 -75.22 156.51
CA ALA A 489 -76.32 -76.09 156.25
C ALA A 489 -76.04 -77.54 156.69
N ASP A 490 -74.86 -78.08 156.39
CA ASP A 490 -74.45 -79.42 156.83
C ASP A 490 -74.32 -79.50 158.36
N GLN A 491 -73.75 -78.48 159.00
CA GLN A 491 -73.71 -78.37 160.47
C GLN A 491 -75.11 -78.28 161.07
N THR A 492 -76.01 -77.50 160.47
CA THR A 492 -77.39 -77.34 160.92
C THR A 492 -78.17 -78.65 160.77
N ASN A 493 -77.95 -79.38 159.67
CA ASN A 493 -78.52 -80.70 159.44
C ASN A 493 -78.05 -81.71 160.50
N LEU A 494 -76.77 -81.69 160.88
CA LEU A 494 -76.22 -82.53 161.96
C LEU A 494 -76.78 -82.14 163.34
N LEU A 495 -76.88 -80.84 163.64
CA LEU A 495 -77.49 -80.34 164.88
C LEU A 495 -78.97 -80.73 164.97
N ALA A 496 -79.71 -80.58 163.88
CA ALA A 496 -81.12 -80.95 163.79
C ALA A 496 -81.33 -82.47 163.94
N LEU A 497 -80.45 -83.28 163.35
CA LEU A 497 -80.46 -84.74 163.55
C LEU A 497 -80.22 -85.11 165.02
N ASN A 498 -79.24 -84.50 165.67
CA ASN A 498 -78.98 -84.73 167.09
C ASN A 498 -80.17 -84.30 167.96
N ALA A 499 -80.81 -83.17 167.64
CA ALA A 499 -82.01 -82.70 168.31
C ALA A 499 -83.21 -83.64 168.10
N ALA A 500 -83.41 -84.18 166.89
CA ALA A 500 -84.46 -85.15 166.59
C ALA A 500 -84.25 -86.47 167.35
N ILE A 501 -82.99 -86.94 167.45
CA ILE A 501 -82.62 -88.13 168.25
C ILE A 501 -82.94 -87.90 169.73
N GLU A 502 -82.55 -86.76 170.31
CA GLU A 502 -82.80 -86.46 171.72
C GLU A 502 -84.30 -86.22 172.00
N ALA A 503 -85.02 -85.61 171.07
CA ALA A 503 -86.48 -85.45 171.15
C ALA A 503 -87.22 -86.80 171.11
N ALA A 504 -86.77 -87.75 170.28
CA ALA A 504 -87.28 -89.13 170.28
C ALA A 504 -86.96 -89.85 171.60
N ARG A 505 -85.80 -89.56 172.20
CA ARG A 505 -85.37 -90.12 173.50
C ARG A 505 -86.22 -89.63 174.68
N ALA A 506 -86.75 -88.40 174.60
CA ALA A 506 -87.63 -87.80 175.61
C ALA A 506 -89.10 -88.29 175.56
N GLY A 507 -89.47 -89.16 174.60
CA GLY A 507 -90.81 -89.75 174.50
C GLY A 507 -91.92 -88.73 174.21
N GLU A 508 -93.08 -88.86 174.88
CA GLU A 508 -94.25 -87.98 174.63
C GLU A 508 -93.98 -86.49 174.95
N MET A 509 -93.08 -86.19 175.89
CA MET A 509 -92.70 -84.80 176.21
C MET A 509 -91.87 -84.13 175.09
N GLY A 510 -91.23 -84.91 174.21
CA GLY A 510 -90.35 -84.44 173.13
C GLY A 510 -91.04 -84.25 171.78
N ARG A 511 -92.34 -84.58 171.63
CA ARG A 511 -93.04 -84.57 170.33
C ARG A 511 -93.00 -83.24 169.60
N GLY A 512 -93.22 -82.12 170.30
CA GLY A 512 -93.15 -80.78 169.70
C GLY A 512 -91.74 -80.42 169.20
N PHE A 513 -90.71 -80.80 169.97
CA PHE A 513 -89.31 -80.62 169.59
C PHE A 513 -88.89 -81.50 168.41
N ALA A 514 -89.39 -82.74 168.34
CA ALA A 514 -89.10 -83.64 167.23
C ALA A 514 -89.62 -83.10 165.89
N VAL A 515 -90.82 -82.50 165.86
CA VAL A 515 -91.37 -81.86 164.65
C VAL A 515 -90.54 -80.67 164.22
N VAL A 516 -90.15 -79.80 165.16
CA VAL A 516 -89.28 -78.64 164.85
C VAL A 516 -87.91 -79.10 164.36
N ALA A 517 -87.33 -80.14 164.97
CA ALA A 517 -86.04 -80.68 164.57
C ALA A 517 -86.08 -81.27 163.15
N GLU A 518 -87.14 -81.98 162.77
CA GLU A 518 -87.29 -82.51 161.40
C GLU A 518 -87.53 -81.38 160.37
N GLU A 519 -88.27 -80.33 160.72
CA GLU A 519 -88.46 -79.16 159.85
C GLU A 519 -87.15 -78.40 159.63
N VAL A 520 -86.33 -78.22 160.69
CA VAL A 520 -84.99 -77.62 160.58
C VAL A 520 -84.06 -78.51 159.75
N ARG A 521 -84.15 -79.84 159.91
CA ARG A 521 -83.38 -80.80 159.10
C ARG A 521 -83.73 -80.71 157.62
N SER A 522 -85.02 -80.70 157.30
CA SER A 522 -85.54 -80.51 155.94
C SER A 522 -85.08 -79.17 155.33
N LEU A 523 -85.16 -78.08 156.10
CA LEU A 523 -84.69 -76.76 155.65
C LEU A 523 -83.18 -76.74 155.40
N ALA A 524 -82.39 -77.38 156.26
CA ALA A 524 -80.94 -77.50 156.10
C ALA A 524 -80.58 -78.31 154.85
N GLN A 525 -81.26 -79.43 154.59
CA GLN A 525 -81.07 -80.23 153.36
C GLN A 525 -81.46 -79.46 152.10
N ARG A 526 -82.59 -78.73 152.11
CA ARG A 526 -83.00 -77.84 151.00
C ARG A 526 -81.98 -76.73 150.76
N THR A 527 -81.43 -76.15 151.82
CA THR A 527 -80.38 -75.12 151.75
C THR A 527 -79.10 -75.70 151.14
N ALA A 528 -78.65 -76.88 151.59
CA ALA A 528 -77.49 -77.55 151.03
C ALA A 528 -77.68 -77.88 149.53
N GLY A 529 -78.86 -78.38 149.14
CA GLY A 529 -79.23 -78.63 147.74
C GLY A 529 -79.17 -77.35 146.88
N ALA A 530 -79.82 -76.28 147.33
CA ALA A 530 -79.80 -75.00 146.63
C ALA A 530 -78.38 -74.41 146.51
N THR A 531 -77.55 -74.51 147.57
CA THR A 531 -76.16 -74.07 147.49
C THR A 531 -75.33 -74.88 146.49
N ALA A 532 -75.59 -76.18 146.34
CA ALA A 532 -74.90 -77.02 145.35
C ALA A 532 -75.30 -76.66 143.91
N GLU A 533 -76.57 -76.34 143.68
CA GLU A 533 -77.03 -75.84 142.37
C GLU A 533 -76.38 -74.50 142.02
N ILE A 534 -76.36 -73.53 142.95
CA ILE A 534 -75.70 -72.23 142.72
C ILE A 534 -74.19 -72.42 142.53
N GLN A 535 -73.55 -73.32 143.28
CA GLN A 535 -72.12 -73.61 143.12
C GLN A 535 -71.80 -74.15 141.71
N THR A 536 -72.68 -74.97 141.13
CA THR A 536 -72.57 -75.44 139.74
C THR A 536 -72.69 -74.29 138.74
N LEU A 537 -73.64 -73.38 138.95
CA LEU A 537 -73.80 -72.18 138.11
C LEU A 537 -72.57 -71.26 138.17
N ILE A 538 -72.01 -71.04 139.37
CA ILE A 538 -70.81 -70.22 139.57
C ILE A 538 -69.59 -70.87 138.91
N ALA A 539 -69.43 -72.19 139.00
CA ALA A 539 -68.36 -72.91 138.28
C ALA A 539 -68.49 -72.76 136.76
N GLY A 540 -69.72 -72.77 136.24
CA GLY A 540 -70.02 -72.46 134.84
C GLY A 540 -69.60 -71.04 134.45
N LEU A 541 -69.98 -70.04 135.27
CA LEU A 541 -69.59 -68.63 135.09
C LEU A 541 -68.07 -68.44 135.08
N GLN A 542 -67.35 -69.06 136.01
CA GLN A 542 -65.88 -69.00 136.05
C GLN A 542 -65.23 -69.60 134.80
N THR A 543 -65.76 -70.71 134.31
CA THR A 543 -65.27 -71.36 133.09
C THR A 543 -65.51 -70.46 131.87
N ALA A 544 -66.72 -69.90 131.75
CA ALA A 544 -67.06 -68.99 130.66
C ALA A 544 -66.22 -67.70 130.69
N ALA A 545 -65.94 -67.16 131.89
CA ALA A 545 -65.08 -65.99 132.05
C ALA A 545 -63.64 -66.27 131.59
N ARG A 546 -63.04 -67.40 131.99
CA ARG A 546 -61.70 -67.80 131.54
C ARG A 546 -61.62 -67.98 130.02
N GLN A 547 -62.58 -68.68 129.44
CA GLN A 547 -62.65 -68.87 127.98
C GLN A 547 -62.79 -67.54 127.24
N SER A 548 -63.55 -66.59 127.80
CA SER A 548 -63.71 -65.26 127.22
C SER A 548 -62.41 -64.46 127.26
N VAL A 549 -61.64 -64.51 128.36
CA VAL A 549 -60.32 -63.87 128.47
C VAL A 549 -59.31 -64.48 127.49
N GLU A 550 -59.29 -65.81 127.34
CA GLU A 550 -58.44 -66.48 126.34
C GLU A 550 -58.80 -66.03 124.91
N GLY A 551 -60.10 -65.99 124.58
CA GLY A 551 -60.58 -65.49 123.28
C GLY A 551 -60.19 -64.04 123.02
N MET A 552 -60.27 -63.18 124.04
CA MET A 552 -59.85 -61.77 123.95
C MET A 552 -58.34 -61.64 123.75
N ARG A 553 -57.51 -62.46 124.41
CA ARG A 553 -56.05 -62.47 124.18
C ARG A 553 -55.70 -62.86 122.75
N ALA A 554 -56.35 -63.89 122.21
CA ALA A 554 -56.18 -64.27 120.80
C ALA A 554 -56.61 -63.15 119.83
N GLN A 555 -57.69 -62.42 120.16
CA GLN A 555 -58.12 -61.25 119.37
C GLN A 555 -57.08 -60.13 119.38
N VAL A 556 -56.43 -59.85 120.52
CA VAL A 556 -55.34 -58.87 120.60
C VAL A 556 -54.17 -59.29 119.72
N GLU A 557 -53.74 -60.55 119.79
CA GLU A 557 -52.64 -61.07 118.95
C GLU A 557 -52.97 -60.95 117.45
N HIS A 558 -54.20 -61.28 117.04
CA HIS A 558 -54.65 -61.11 115.66
C HIS A 558 -54.69 -59.64 115.22
N ALA A 559 -55.13 -58.74 116.10
CA ALA A 559 -55.16 -57.30 115.80
C ALA A 559 -53.74 -56.74 115.65
N GLU A 560 -52.80 -57.11 116.50
CA GLU A 560 -51.38 -56.74 116.41
C GLU A 560 -50.73 -57.27 115.12
N ALA A 561 -50.97 -58.53 114.77
CA ALA A 561 -50.49 -59.10 113.51
C ALA A 561 -51.03 -58.34 112.28
N THR A 562 -52.32 -57.98 112.32
CA THR A 562 -52.97 -57.20 111.25
C THR A 562 -52.39 -55.78 111.17
N ALA A 563 -52.10 -55.14 112.31
CA ALA A 563 -51.49 -53.82 112.37
C ALA A 563 -50.08 -53.83 111.75
N ASN A 564 -49.27 -54.83 112.08
CA ASN A 564 -47.93 -55.01 111.48
C ASN A 564 -48.01 -55.17 109.96
N GLN A 565 -48.99 -55.93 109.46
CA GLN A 565 -49.19 -56.13 108.02
C GLN A 565 -49.66 -54.84 107.32
N ALA A 566 -50.54 -54.06 107.97
CA ALA A 566 -50.96 -52.75 107.49
C ALA A 566 -49.78 -51.76 107.42
N GLN A 567 -48.90 -51.75 108.43
CA GLN A 567 -47.70 -50.90 108.44
C GLN A 567 -46.69 -51.30 107.35
N ALA A 568 -46.54 -52.60 107.08
CA ALA A 568 -45.73 -53.07 105.96
C ALA A 568 -46.31 -52.65 104.59
N ALA A 569 -47.64 -52.65 104.46
CA ALA A 569 -48.32 -52.16 103.27
C ALA A 569 -48.13 -50.64 103.09
N ASP A 570 -48.21 -49.86 104.16
CA ASP A 570 -47.94 -48.41 104.13
C ASP A 570 -46.52 -48.10 103.62
N GLY A 571 -45.51 -48.82 104.13
CA GLY A 571 -44.13 -48.68 103.66
C GLY A 571 -43.91 -49.14 102.22
N ALA A 572 -44.73 -50.05 101.69
CA ALA A 572 -44.70 -50.42 100.27
C ALA A 572 -45.34 -49.34 99.39
N LEU A 573 -46.43 -48.71 99.85
CA LEU A 573 -47.04 -47.56 99.17
C LEU A 573 -46.08 -46.37 99.09
N ASP A 574 -45.31 -46.09 100.14
CA ASP A 574 -44.31 -45.01 100.13
C ASP A 574 -43.24 -45.19 99.04
N LYS A 575 -42.78 -46.43 98.83
CA LYS A 575 -41.89 -46.76 97.70
C LYS A 575 -42.55 -46.57 96.35
N ILE A 576 -43.85 -46.86 96.23
CA ILE A 576 -44.61 -46.63 95.00
C ILE A 576 -44.72 -45.13 94.72
N VAL A 577 -44.94 -44.29 95.73
CA VAL A 577 -44.96 -42.82 95.58
C VAL A 577 -43.62 -42.32 95.00
N GLY A 578 -42.48 -42.77 95.55
CA GLY A 578 -41.17 -42.39 95.03
C GLY A 578 -40.93 -42.84 93.58
N ALA A 579 -41.40 -44.04 93.21
CA ALA A 579 -41.34 -44.52 91.83
C ALA A 579 -42.21 -43.68 90.89
N ILE A 580 -43.43 -43.31 91.30
CA ILE A 580 -44.34 -42.45 90.55
C ILE A 580 -43.74 -41.06 90.31
N GLN A 581 -43.12 -40.46 91.32
CA GLN A 581 -42.42 -39.17 91.18
C GLN A 581 -41.28 -39.27 90.17
N THR A 582 -40.50 -40.35 90.22
CA THR A 582 -39.42 -40.59 89.24
C THR A 582 -39.96 -40.71 87.81
N ILE A 583 -41.11 -41.38 87.62
CA ILE A 583 -41.76 -41.49 86.31
C ILE A 583 -42.23 -40.11 85.83
N SER A 584 -42.86 -39.32 86.70
CA SER A 584 -43.31 -37.96 86.39
C SER A 584 -42.16 -37.04 85.96
N ASP A 585 -41.05 -37.05 86.72
CA ASP A 585 -39.84 -36.29 86.38
C ASP A 585 -39.21 -36.74 85.05
N THR A 586 -39.26 -38.03 84.76
CA THR A 586 -38.75 -38.58 83.50
C THR A 586 -39.62 -38.14 82.33
N ALA A 587 -40.93 -38.18 82.49
CA ALA A 587 -41.89 -37.72 81.48
C ALA A 587 -41.71 -36.23 81.14
N ILE A 588 -41.52 -35.37 82.16
CA ILE A 588 -41.23 -33.94 81.95
C ILE A 588 -39.93 -33.75 81.16
N ARG A 589 -38.89 -34.53 81.49
CA ARG A 589 -37.59 -34.46 80.80
C ARG A 589 -37.67 -34.95 79.36
N ILE A 590 -38.47 -35.98 79.08
CA ILE A 590 -38.75 -36.44 77.71
C ILE A 590 -39.40 -35.30 76.93
N ALA A 591 -40.44 -34.66 77.46
CA ALA A 591 -41.11 -33.55 76.79
C ALA A 591 -40.15 -32.39 76.44
N ASP A 592 -39.23 -32.04 77.34
CA ASP A 592 -38.22 -30.99 77.10
C ASP A 592 -37.22 -31.38 75.99
N VAL A 593 -36.72 -32.62 76.02
CA VAL A 593 -35.83 -33.15 74.95
C VAL A 593 -36.55 -33.20 73.61
N THR A 594 -37.82 -33.61 73.61
CA THR A 594 -38.65 -33.66 72.40
C THR A 594 -38.89 -32.27 71.83
N ALA A 595 -39.08 -31.24 72.67
CA ALA A 595 -39.17 -29.85 72.22
C ALA A 595 -37.85 -29.37 71.57
N GLN A 596 -36.69 -29.74 72.12
CA GLN A 596 -35.39 -29.45 71.50
C GLN A 596 -35.22 -30.17 70.17
N GLN A 597 -35.63 -31.45 70.08
CA GLN A 597 -35.60 -32.22 68.83
C GLN A 597 -36.47 -31.58 67.74
N SER A 598 -37.66 -31.08 68.09
CA SER A 598 -38.52 -30.35 67.15
C SER A 598 -37.78 -29.15 66.53
N GLY A 599 -37.08 -28.35 67.34
CA GLY A 599 -36.25 -27.25 66.86
C GLY A 599 -35.15 -27.70 65.90
N ALA A 600 -34.43 -28.78 66.24
CA ALA A 600 -33.39 -29.34 65.37
C ALA A 600 -33.96 -29.86 64.04
N VAL A 601 -35.11 -30.52 64.04
CA VAL A 601 -35.79 -30.99 62.82
C VAL A 601 -36.19 -29.82 61.93
N SER A 602 -36.72 -28.73 62.51
CA SER A 602 -37.02 -27.51 61.74
C SER A 602 -35.77 -26.92 61.10
N GLU A 603 -34.64 -26.89 61.81
CA GLU A 603 -33.39 -26.39 61.26
C GLU A 603 -32.86 -27.28 60.12
N ILE A 604 -32.93 -28.61 60.27
CA ILE A 604 -32.54 -29.56 59.21
C ILE A 604 -33.45 -29.38 57.98
N ARG A 605 -34.75 -29.15 58.17
CA ARG A 605 -35.69 -28.87 57.08
C ARG A 605 -35.28 -27.61 56.30
N ASP A 606 -34.93 -26.53 56.98
CA ASP A 606 -34.51 -25.28 56.33
C ASP A 606 -33.16 -25.44 55.60
N HIS A 607 -32.26 -26.29 56.10
CA HIS A 607 -31.03 -26.67 55.39
C HIS A 607 -31.32 -27.52 54.15
N SER A 608 -32.25 -28.49 54.27
CA SER A 608 -32.69 -29.33 53.16
C SER A 608 -33.32 -28.48 52.03
N GLU A 609 -34.20 -27.55 52.35
CA GLU A 609 -34.81 -26.64 51.38
C GLU A 609 -33.76 -25.78 50.66
N ARG A 610 -32.76 -25.26 51.38
CA ARG A 610 -31.64 -24.53 50.76
C ARG A 610 -30.82 -25.42 49.82
N ILE A 611 -30.56 -26.67 50.19
CA ILE A 611 -29.85 -27.62 49.31
C ILE A 611 -30.67 -27.89 48.05
N HIS A 612 -31.99 -28.06 48.18
CA HIS A 612 -32.87 -28.27 47.04
C HIS A 612 -32.84 -27.09 46.06
N GLN A 613 -32.94 -25.87 46.57
CA GLN A 613 -32.83 -24.64 45.78
C GLN A 613 -31.47 -24.53 45.09
N LEU A 614 -30.38 -24.85 45.80
CA LEU A 614 -29.03 -24.85 45.23
C LEU A 614 -28.88 -25.90 44.11
N GLY A 615 -29.51 -27.06 44.25
CA GLY A 615 -29.61 -28.08 43.20
C GLY A 615 -30.32 -27.55 41.94
N GLY A 616 -31.44 -26.86 42.12
CA GLY A 616 -32.15 -26.19 41.01
C GLY A 616 -31.31 -25.12 40.30
N ASP A 617 -30.63 -24.27 41.06
CA ASP A 617 -29.71 -23.26 40.51
C ASP A 617 -28.53 -23.90 39.76
N ASN A 618 -28.00 -25.01 40.28
CA ASN A 618 -26.94 -25.76 39.61
C ASN A 618 -27.41 -26.31 38.27
N LEU A 619 -28.62 -26.89 38.19
CA LEU A 619 -29.19 -27.38 36.92
C LEU A 619 -29.24 -26.27 35.86
N VAL A 620 -29.63 -25.05 36.24
CA VAL A 620 -29.64 -23.89 35.34
C VAL A 620 -28.21 -23.51 34.90
N ARG A 621 -27.25 -23.46 35.83
CA ARG A 621 -25.85 -23.13 35.53
C ARG A 621 -25.20 -24.17 34.61
N ILE A 622 -25.45 -25.44 34.86
CA ILE A 622 -24.99 -26.57 34.04
C ILE A 622 -25.57 -26.46 32.62
N GLY A 623 -26.85 -26.10 32.49
CA GLY A 623 -27.48 -25.84 31.19
C GLY A 623 -26.74 -24.77 30.38
N ARG A 624 -26.39 -23.63 31.01
CA ARG A 624 -25.58 -22.58 30.35
C ARG A 624 -24.16 -23.04 30.03
N GLY A 625 -23.53 -23.81 30.91
CA GLY A 625 -22.20 -24.37 30.69
C GLY A 625 -22.16 -25.30 29.48
N ARG A 626 -23.20 -26.13 29.30
CA ARG A 626 -23.38 -26.99 28.14
C ARG A 626 -23.51 -26.17 26.85
N GLU A 627 -24.36 -25.15 26.84
CA GLU A 627 -24.53 -24.25 25.69
C GLU A 627 -23.22 -23.55 25.29
N GLN A 628 -22.45 -23.08 26.28
CA GLN A 628 -21.13 -22.49 26.03
C GLN A 628 -20.13 -23.52 25.48
N GLY A 629 -20.13 -24.75 26.00
CA GLY A 629 -19.33 -25.86 25.48
C GLY A 629 -19.67 -26.21 24.03
N GLU A 630 -20.95 -26.25 23.67
CA GLU A 630 -21.41 -26.47 22.29
C GLU A 630 -20.93 -25.34 21.36
N ASN A 631 -21.00 -24.08 21.81
CA ASN A 631 -20.49 -22.94 21.05
C ASN A 631 -18.97 -23.00 20.84
N LEU A 632 -18.19 -23.39 21.86
CA LEU A 632 -16.74 -23.58 21.73
C LEU A 632 -16.39 -24.74 20.81
N LEU A 633 -17.16 -25.84 20.85
CA LEU A 633 -16.99 -26.97 19.94
C LEU A 633 -17.25 -26.55 18.49
N ALA A 634 -18.30 -25.76 18.25
CA ALA A 634 -18.60 -25.22 16.94
C ALA A 634 -17.50 -24.27 16.44
N LEU A 635 -17.01 -23.37 17.28
CA LEU A 635 -15.93 -22.44 16.94
C LEU A 635 -14.60 -23.17 16.68
N GLY A 636 -14.26 -24.17 17.50
CA GLY A 636 -13.10 -25.04 17.32
C GLY A 636 -13.20 -25.82 16.01
N GLY A 637 -14.38 -26.32 15.65
CA GLY A 637 -14.66 -26.95 14.37
C GLY A 637 -14.48 -25.99 13.19
N GLN A 638 -15.03 -24.77 13.27
CA GLN A 638 -14.86 -23.74 12.24
C GLN A 638 -13.39 -23.34 12.05
N LEU A 639 -12.64 -23.15 13.14
CA LEU A 639 -11.19 -22.91 13.09
C LEU A 639 -10.46 -24.08 12.45
N HIS A 640 -10.78 -25.32 12.84
CA HIS A 640 -10.18 -26.51 12.23
C HIS A 640 -10.42 -26.57 10.72
N THR A 641 -11.66 -26.33 10.26
CA THR A 641 -12.01 -26.29 8.83
C THR A 641 -11.32 -25.15 8.10
N ALA A 642 -11.27 -23.94 8.67
CA ALA A 642 -10.59 -22.79 8.08
C ALA A 642 -9.09 -23.05 7.92
N VAL A 643 -8.49 -23.75 8.88
CA VAL A 643 -7.05 -24.06 8.88
C VAL A 643 -6.74 -25.23 7.93
N GLN A 644 -7.67 -26.19 7.75
CA GLN A 644 -7.56 -27.26 6.74
C GLN A 644 -7.54 -26.74 5.29
N ALA A 645 -8.09 -25.56 5.02
CA ALA A 645 -8.01 -24.93 3.71
C ALA A 645 -6.56 -24.58 3.32
N PHE A 646 -5.69 -24.35 4.31
CA PHE A 646 -4.27 -24.11 4.07
C PHE A 646 -3.53 -25.43 3.87
N ARG A 647 -2.78 -25.51 2.78
CA ARG A 647 -1.96 -26.66 2.43
C ARG A 647 -0.54 -26.39 2.91
N VAL A 648 -0.04 -27.19 3.84
CA VAL A 648 1.19 -26.92 4.58
C VAL A 648 2.26 -27.95 4.28
#